data_AF-A0A818LSR7-F1
#
_entry.id   AF-A0A818LSR7-F1
#
_cell.length_a   1.000
_cell.length_b   1.000
_cell.length_c   1.000
_cell.angle_alpha   90.00
_cell.angle_beta   90.00
_cell.angle_gamma   90.00
#
_symmetry.space_group_name_H-M   'P 1'
#
loop_
_entity.id
_entity.type
_entity.pdbx_description
1 polymer ?
#
loop_
_entity_poly.entity_id
_entity_poly.type
_entity_poly.pdbx_seq_one_letter_code
_entity_poly.pdbx_strand_id
1 'polypeptide(L)'
;HVDIDLNEIQRLKRLTMNLDNELIRFNKRKTSFEIEIEQLNKEISIISNETLMEKDALEKLIESIKKHDDETFCFIKYTREDNSRIKELTIQMERLSEKSNNLKRTLEEERIEYVGHEIELDKIANTFRRSHKQRRQLIQQWETILVQMQRKDYDIDKFSMELLQIKIISRTKEQELNEQKIFYEREQKNNIIMEKIIHSAKQKVQILKTKQKTTIEKQEYLETDVLSLKTVLFNTQNQLQNERASLDELKTNIQSKERQFIKLKQQHKDIINRKSFILNEKFTINEKLSKFDKLMENEEKYQKKLNGQYKKYSEVFFLLNNELLSLKKREKQYDLDNQTYRNQIHSIKYQINKFDQQLLKQQELIYHQDFLKQTIDHRLNRILNEKMNEKSSESDLKINELQNEYKKKKSQYDQLQSQIKFLNEEIRLIKRDFDQLIEEKNELNEKFLQFDLYTNLSDKMISKLNDEKEDYLVETNLLNVELKRLKNLLHNSSEVNCSLKQHKIEIQKAIKERRMEVQANSQLFRLRLNDERTKKATISTELAMRITKITKLKHRYESFAIILNTDKSDEDNILAQAQYVIKSAQMKEDLLKQGDQLEALVIKAENELRALENTVQILKWNNMDVKKACDKLNKSSPEICEMEKLEEHLRAITEQVRIRRKILKDFTDKNNSTSQSDLAYEIEQLNLTNTNKCHIQNKLEKEIEQYHTKIARADQLIKRYRQSFEDIQQDIFDIDIRLQRETNKKIEQQLVSLCLTIGDNNLINAFEQLTADQGFKITIKPLSSQLKFENKSSSSSSLSNNNFTPNIVNISIDSSSKSSNKSA
;
A
#
# COMPACT_ATOMS: atom_id res chain seq x y z
N HIS A 1 -101.54 -117.22 58.45
CA HIS A 1 -100.37 -116.45 58.00
C HIS A 1 -100.41 -116.34 56.48
N VAL A 2 -101.14 -115.35 55.94
CA VAL A 2 -101.14 -115.00 54.50
C VAL A 2 -101.28 -113.48 54.34
N ASP A 3 -102.06 -112.82 55.20
CA ASP A 3 -102.40 -111.38 55.08
C ASP A 3 -101.32 -110.39 55.57
N ILE A 4 -100.16 -110.88 56.03
CA ILE A 4 -99.04 -110.05 56.48
C ILE A 4 -98.17 -109.68 55.26
N ASP A 5 -97.75 -110.69 54.50
CA ASP A 5 -96.77 -110.60 53.41
C ASP A 5 -97.21 -109.64 52.29
N LEU A 6 -98.52 -109.56 52.01
CA LEU A 6 -99.07 -108.72 50.94
C LEU A 6 -98.87 -107.22 51.20
N ASN A 7 -98.89 -106.80 52.48
CA ASN A 7 -98.70 -105.40 52.87
C ASN A 7 -97.23 -104.96 52.75
N GLU A 8 -96.29 -105.85 53.09
CA GLU A 8 -94.85 -105.57 52.94
C GLU A 8 -94.47 -105.46 51.46
N ILE A 9 -95.01 -106.31 50.59
CA ILE A 9 -94.78 -106.24 49.13
C ILE A 9 -95.26 -104.90 48.54
N GLN A 10 -96.40 -104.36 48.99
CA GLN A 10 -96.84 -103.03 48.55
C GLN A 10 -95.97 -101.89 49.10
N ARG A 11 -95.52 -102.00 50.36
CA ARG A 11 -94.61 -101.00 50.97
C ARG A 11 -93.27 -100.96 50.25
N LEU A 12 -92.69 -102.12 49.94
CA LEU A 12 -91.44 -102.26 49.18
C LEU A 12 -91.58 -101.67 47.78
N LYS A 13 -92.66 -101.97 47.04
CA LYS A 13 -92.90 -101.39 45.70
C LYS A 13 -93.03 -99.86 45.70
N ARG A 14 -93.57 -99.25 46.76
CA ARG A 14 -93.59 -97.78 46.90
C ARG A 14 -92.21 -97.21 47.24
N LEU A 15 -91.40 -97.93 48.02
CA LEU A 15 -90.03 -97.53 48.33
C LEU A 15 -89.11 -97.62 47.10
N THR A 16 -89.17 -98.71 46.31
CA THR A 16 -88.40 -98.80 45.05
C THR A 16 -88.80 -97.70 44.08
N MET A 17 -90.10 -97.47 43.87
CA MET A 17 -90.57 -96.43 42.95
C MET A 17 -90.18 -95.00 43.41
N ASN A 18 -90.01 -94.75 44.71
CA ASN A 18 -89.44 -93.49 45.20
C ASN A 18 -87.94 -93.40 44.93
N LEU A 19 -87.17 -94.47 45.20
CA LEU A 19 -85.72 -94.53 44.93
C LEU A 19 -85.41 -94.39 43.44
N ASP A 20 -86.22 -94.98 42.56
CA ASP A 20 -86.12 -94.82 41.09
C ASP A 20 -86.35 -93.35 40.67
N ASN A 21 -87.33 -92.68 41.28
CA ASN A 21 -87.58 -91.26 41.04
C ASN A 21 -86.45 -90.36 41.56
N GLU A 22 -85.80 -90.72 42.68
CA GLU A 22 -84.62 -90.01 43.18
C GLU A 22 -83.40 -90.27 42.30
N LEU A 23 -83.15 -91.50 41.85
CA LEU A 23 -82.12 -91.82 40.85
C LEU A 23 -82.30 -91.03 39.55
N ILE A 24 -83.54 -90.89 39.05
CA ILE A 24 -83.83 -90.05 37.87
C ILE A 24 -83.54 -88.56 38.15
N ARG A 25 -83.80 -88.05 39.36
CA ARG A 25 -83.44 -86.68 39.76
C ARG A 25 -81.92 -86.47 39.88
N PHE A 26 -81.20 -87.44 40.45
CA PHE A 26 -79.74 -87.38 40.52
C PHE A 26 -79.10 -87.48 39.14
N ASN A 27 -79.58 -88.37 38.27
CA ASN A 27 -79.10 -88.47 36.89
C ASN A 27 -79.35 -87.19 36.10
N LYS A 28 -80.52 -86.53 36.25
CA LYS A 28 -80.77 -85.22 35.60
C LYS A 28 -79.86 -84.10 36.10
N ARG A 29 -79.48 -84.10 37.39
CA ARG A 29 -78.47 -83.17 37.94
C ARG A 29 -77.05 -83.51 37.49
N LYS A 30 -76.73 -84.80 37.37
CA LYS A 30 -75.44 -85.27 36.84
C LYS A 30 -75.26 -84.80 35.40
N THR A 31 -76.26 -85.00 34.55
CA THR A 31 -76.22 -84.54 33.14
C THR A 31 -76.19 -83.02 33.01
N SER A 32 -76.83 -82.24 33.90
CA SER A 32 -76.70 -80.77 33.84
C SER A 32 -75.28 -80.31 34.21
N PHE A 33 -74.68 -80.89 35.26
CA PHE A 33 -73.29 -80.59 35.61
C PHE A 33 -72.29 -81.08 34.55
N GLU A 34 -72.54 -82.22 33.89
CA GLU A 34 -71.73 -82.69 32.77
C GLU A 34 -71.77 -81.72 31.58
N ILE A 35 -72.94 -81.15 31.27
CA ILE A 35 -73.09 -80.11 30.24
C ILE A 35 -72.39 -78.80 30.65
N GLU A 36 -72.51 -78.35 31.91
CA GLU A 36 -71.81 -77.16 32.42
C GLU A 36 -70.28 -77.35 32.39
N ILE A 37 -69.78 -78.53 32.78
CA ILE A 37 -68.35 -78.89 32.70
C ILE A 37 -67.88 -78.93 31.24
N GLU A 38 -68.68 -79.47 30.32
CA GLU A 38 -68.39 -79.42 28.89
C GLU A 38 -68.34 -77.98 28.33
N GLN A 39 -69.20 -77.07 28.81
CA GLN A 39 -69.18 -75.66 28.41
C GLN A 39 -67.94 -74.95 28.95
N LEU A 40 -67.63 -75.09 30.23
CA LEU A 40 -66.42 -74.53 30.84
C LEU A 40 -65.14 -75.08 30.18
N ASN A 41 -65.10 -76.37 29.82
CA ASN A 41 -63.96 -76.94 29.08
C ASN A 41 -63.82 -76.36 27.66
N LYS A 42 -64.93 -75.99 27.00
CA LYS A 42 -64.91 -75.30 25.70
C LYS A 42 -64.42 -73.85 25.85
N GLU A 43 -64.86 -73.14 26.88
CA GLU A 43 -64.36 -71.79 27.20
C GLU A 43 -62.87 -71.79 27.56
N ILE A 44 -62.42 -72.74 28.39
CA ILE A 44 -61.00 -72.95 28.70
C ILE A 44 -60.19 -73.27 27.44
N SER A 45 -60.74 -74.08 26.52
CA SER A 45 -60.08 -74.35 25.23
C SER A 45 -60.00 -73.12 24.33
N ILE A 46 -60.97 -72.22 24.36
CA ILE A 46 -60.94 -70.96 23.61
C ILE A 46 -59.87 -70.05 24.19
N ILE A 47 -59.88 -69.79 25.50
CA ILE A 47 -58.89 -68.95 26.19
C ILE A 47 -57.47 -69.54 26.05
N SER A 48 -57.32 -70.87 26.08
CA SER A 48 -56.03 -71.54 25.84
C SER A 48 -55.52 -71.35 24.41
N ASN A 49 -56.41 -71.24 23.41
CA ASN A 49 -56.02 -70.96 22.04
C ASN A 49 -55.74 -69.46 21.84
N GLU A 50 -56.55 -68.58 22.41
CA GLU A 50 -56.34 -67.11 22.37
C GLU A 50 -55.00 -66.74 23.01
N THR A 51 -54.72 -67.20 24.24
CA THR A 51 -53.44 -66.95 24.92
C THR A 51 -52.24 -67.66 24.29
N LEU A 52 -52.45 -68.62 23.37
CA LEU A 52 -51.39 -69.18 22.53
C LEU A 52 -51.16 -68.26 21.31
N MET A 53 -52.21 -67.83 20.62
CA MET A 53 -52.14 -66.87 19.52
C MET A 53 -51.55 -65.52 19.94
N GLU A 54 -51.81 -65.05 21.16
CA GLU A 54 -51.19 -63.86 21.75
C GLU A 54 -49.69 -64.03 21.99
N LYS A 55 -49.25 -65.21 22.48
CA LYS A 55 -47.81 -65.52 22.64
C LYS A 55 -47.12 -65.57 21.28
N ASP A 56 -47.72 -66.28 20.33
CA ASP A 56 -47.29 -66.35 18.94
C ASP A 56 -47.15 -64.97 18.29
N ALA A 57 -48.03 -64.02 18.62
CA ALA A 57 -47.96 -62.64 18.15
C ALA A 57 -46.85 -61.85 18.86
N LEU A 58 -46.70 -62.00 20.18
CA LEU A 58 -45.64 -61.38 20.96
C LEU A 58 -44.24 -61.87 20.54
N GLU A 59 -44.06 -63.16 20.27
CA GLU A 59 -42.79 -63.70 19.79
C GLU A 59 -42.43 -63.17 18.40
N LYS A 60 -43.41 -63.07 17.49
CA LYS A 60 -43.23 -62.43 16.17
C LYS A 60 -42.89 -60.94 16.29
N LEU A 61 -43.48 -60.22 17.24
CA LEU A 61 -43.12 -58.83 17.54
C LEU A 61 -41.69 -58.73 18.09
N ILE A 62 -41.31 -59.57 19.05
CA ILE A 62 -39.95 -59.62 19.60
C ILE A 62 -38.91 -59.97 18.52
N GLU A 63 -39.23 -60.87 17.59
CA GLU A 63 -38.38 -61.13 16.42
C GLU A 63 -38.27 -59.91 15.49
N SER A 64 -39.36 -59.20 15.22
CA SER A 64 -39.33 -58.00 14.37
C SER A 64 -38.50 -56.87 14.99
N ILE A 65 -38.59 -56.69 16.32
CA ILE A 65 -37.77 -55.73 17.07
C ILE A 65 -36.29 -56.12 16.97
N LYS A 66 -35.93 -57.38 17.26
CA LYS A 66 -34.54 -57.86 17.11
C LYS A 66 -33.97 -57.64 15.71
N LYS A 67 -34.77 -57.92 14.66
CA LYS A 67 -34.35 -57.69 13.26
C LYS A 67 -34.10 -56.21 12.99
N HIS A 68 -34.93 -55.30 13.50
CA HIS A 68 -34.68 -53.86 13.43
C HIS A 68 -33.48 -53.40 14.30
N ASP A 69 -33.25 -54.00 15.47
CA ASP A 69 -32.06 -53.72 16.29
C ASP A 69 -30.77 -54.16 15.57
N ASP A 70 -30.77 -55.33 14.93
CA ASP A 70 -29.67 -55.83 14.09
C ASP A 70 -29.45 -54.95 12.84
N GLU A 71 -30.53 -54.54 12.16
CA GLU A 71 -30.47 -53.60 11.02
C GLU A 71 -29.91 -52.23 11.43
N THR A 72 -30.42 -51.65 12.52
CA THR A 72 -29.92 -50.35 13.02
C THR A 72 -28.49 -50.44 13.51
N PHE A 73 -28.07 -51.56 14.11
CA PHE A 73 -26.66 -51.82 14.41
C PHE A 73 -25.80 -51.87 13.14
N CYS A 74 -26.27 -52.53 12.07
CA CYS A 74 -25.60 -52.52 10.77
C CYS A 74 -25.52 -51.11 10.16
N PHE A 75 -26.59 -50.31 10.21
CA PHE A 75 -26.55 -48.90 9.76
C PHE A 75 -25.59 -48.04 10.62
N ILE A 76 -25.55 -48.24 11.94
CA ILE A 76 -24.59 -47.57 12.84
C ILE A 76 -23.15 -48.00 12.53
N LYS A 77 -22.93 -49.26 12.14
CA LYS A 77 -21.61 -49.73 11.69
C LYS A 77 -21.21 -49.08 10.37
N TYR A 78 -22.03 -49.18 9.32
CA TYR A 78 -21.72 -48.60 8.02
C TYR A 78 -21.52 -47.09 8.10
N THR A 79 -22.39 -46.35 8.80
CA THR A 79 -22.20 -44.90 8.98
C THR A 79 -20.92 -44.56 9.76
N ARG A 80 -20.39 -45.43 10.64
CA ARG A 80 -19.07 -45.23 11.27
C ARG A 80 -17.92 -45.49 10.29
N GLU A 81 -18.04 -46.50 9.43
CA GLU A 81 -17.08 -46.81 8.37
C GLU A 81 -17.06 -45.72 7.29
N ASP A 82 -18.22 -45.21 6.87
CA ASP A 82 -18.34 -44.06 5.97
C ASP A 82 -17.76 -42.79 6.62
N ASN A 83 -18.06 -42.51 7.89
CA ASN A 83 -17.50 -41.35 8.59
C ASN A 83 -15.98 -41.45 8.78
N SER A 84 -15.40 -42.66 8.90
CA SER A 84 -13.94 -42.82 8.92
C SER A 84 -13.36 -42.61 7.51
N ARG A 85 -14.01 -43.15 6.47
CA ARG A 85 -13.56 -43.01 5.08
C ARG A 85 -13.67 -41.58 4.56
N ILE A 86 -14.71 -40.83 4.95
CA ILE A 86 -14.85 -39.40 4.67
C ILE A 86 -13.67 -38.63 5.29
N LYS A 87 -13.30 -38.92 6.55
CA LYS A 87 -12.14 -38.28 7.22
C LYS A 87 -10.82 -38.63 6.55
N GLU A 88 -10.62 -39.85 6.08
CA GLU A 88 -9.45 -40.21 5.27
C GLU A 88 -9.39 -39.39 3.98
N LEU A 89 -10.52 -39.24 3.29
CA LEU A 89 -10.61 -38.52 2.03
C LEU A 89 -10.46 -37.00 2.20
N THR A 90 -10.98 -36.39 3.27
CA THR A 90 -10.74 -34.96 3.56
C THR A 90 -9.28 -34.71 3.88
N ILE A 91 -8.64 -35.53 4.71
CA ILE A 91 -7.20 -35.42 5.02
C ILE A 91 -6.34 -35.64 3.76
N GLN A 92 -6.74 -36.52 2.84
CA GLN A 92 -6.07 -36.68 1.55
C GLN A 92 -6.26 -35.45 0.65
N MET A 93 -7.47 -34.89 0.58
CA MET A 93 -7.78 -33.67 -0.17
C MET A 93 -7.01 -32.45 0.36
N GLU A 94 -6.93 -32.28 1.68
CA GLU A 94 -6.14 -31.25 2.36
C GLU A 94 -4.66 -31.37 2.00
N ARG A 95 -4.07 -32.57 2.14
CA ARG A 95 -2.67 -32.84 1.76
C ARG A 95 -2.38 -32.64 0.27
N LEU A 96 -3.35 -32.90 -0.61
CA LEU A 96 -3.20 -32.64 -2.05
C LEU A 96 -3.35 -31.14 -2.38
N SER A 97 -4.22 -30.42 -1.68
CA SER A 97 -4.36 -28.96 -1.77
C SER A 97 -3.09 -28.26 -1.28
N GLU A 98 -2.55 -28.65 -0.12
CA GLU A 98 -1.29 -28.15 0.42
C GLU A 98 -0.13 -28.40 -0.55
N LYS A 99 0.00 -29.62 -1.09
CA LYS A 99 1.01 -29.94 -2.12
C LYS A 99 0.83 -29.10 -3.39
N SER A 100 -0.41 -28.89 -3.86
CA SER A 100 -0.69 -28.05 -5.02
C SER A 100 -0.30 -26.60 -4.77
N ASN A 101 -0.58 -26.06 -3.58
CA ASN A 101 -0.25 -24.68 -3.23
C ASN A 101 1.25 -24.49 -3.01
N ASN A 102 1.95 -25.48 -2.45
CA ASN A 102 3.41 -25.43 -2.34
C ASN A 102 4.09 -25.55 -3.70
N LEU A 103 3.60 -26.41 -4.61
CA LEU A 103 4.10 -26.47 -5.99
C LEU A 103 3.81 -25.20 -6.81
N LYS A 104 2.72 -24.48 -6.52
CA LYS A 104 2.47 -23.14 -7.10
C LYS A 104 3.46 -22.12 -6.57
N ARG A 105 3.73 -22.09 -5.26
CA ARG A 105 4.72 -21.19 -4.65
C ARG A 105 6.10 -21.40 -5.25
N THR A 106 6.58 -22.64 -5.33
CA THR A 106 7.90 -22.92 -5.94
C THR A 106 7.95 -22.56 -7.42
N LEU A 107 6.85 -22.74 -8.17
CA LEU A 107 6.76 -22.30 -9.57
C LEU A 107 6.73 -20.76 -9.71
N GLU A 108 6.08 -20.06 -8.78
CA GLU A 108 6.06 -18.60 -8.71
C GLU A 108 7.43 -18.04 -8.31
N GLU A 109 8.13 -18.68 -7.38
CA GLU A 109 9.51 -18.40 -6.98
C GLU A 109 10.48 -18.62 -8.15
N GLU A 110 10.48 -19.81 -8.78
CA GLU A 110 11.28 -20.12 -9.99
C GLU A 110 10.99 -19.15 -11.14
N ARG A 111 9.73 -18.71 -11.30
CA ARG A 111 9.34 -17.72 -12.31
C ARG A 111 9.85 -16.31 -11.98
N ILE A 112 9.82 -15.90 -10.71
CA ILE A 112 10.39 -14.63 -10.26
C ILE A 112 11.91 -14.63 -10.45
N GLU A 113 12.58 -15.73 -10.12
CA GLU A 113 14.01 -15.91 -10.41
C GLU A 113 14.29 -15.87 -11.91
N TYR A 114 13.52 -16.58 -12.76
CA TYR A 114 13.69 -16.56 -14.21
C TYR A 114 13.59 -15.14 -14.79
N VAL A 115 12.54 -14.39 -14.41
CA VAL A 115 12.35 -13.00 -14.84
C VAL A 115 13.45 -12.09 -14.27
N GLY A 116 13.95 -12.36 -13.06
CA GLY A 116 15.13 -11.70 -12.50
C GLY A 116 16.38 -11.89 -13.38
N HIS A 117 16.69 -13.13 -13.75
CA HIS A 117 17.80 -13.46 -14.64
C HIS A 117 17.63 -12.86 -16.05
N GLU A 118 16.41 -12.85 -16.60
CA GLU A 118 16.10 -12.19 -17.88
C GLU A 118 16.40 -10.69 -17.83
N ILE A 119 15.93 -10.01 -16.78
CA ILE A 119 16.20 -8.58 -16.53
C ILE A 119 17.71 -8.32 -16.31
N GLU A 120 18.45 -9.24 -15.67
CA GLU A 120 19.90 -9.12 -15.52
C GLU A 120 20.65 -9.33 -16.84
N LEU A 121 20.27 -10.30 -17.66
CA LEU A 121 20.81 -10.49 -19.01
C LEU A 121 20.57 -9.25 -19.87
N ASP A 122 19.41 -8.60 -19.76
CA ASP A 122 19.10 -7.39 -20.52
C ASP A 122 19.89 -6.16 -20.01
N LYS A 123 20.12 -6.05 -18.68
CA LYS A 123 21.05 -5.06 -18.09
C LYS A 123 22.48 -5.30 -18.58
N ILE A 124 22.94 -6.55 -18.64
CA ILE A 124 24.26 -6.93 -19.17
C ILE A 124 24.36 -6.62 -20.67
N ALA A 125 23.34 -6.94 -21.46
CA ALA A 125 23.29 -6.62 -22.90
C ALA A 125 23.33 -5.10 -23.15
N ASN A 126 22.60 -4.31 -22.36
CA ASN A 126 22.56 -2.85 -22.50
C ASN A 126 23.85 -2.16 -22.00
N THR A 127 24.47 -2.65 -20.92
CA THR A 127 25.81 -2.18 -20.50
C THR A 127 26.90 -2.58 -21.50
N PHE A 128 26.83 -3.79 -22.07
CA PHE A 128 27.71 -4.23 -23.16
C PHE A 128 27.55 -3.36 -24.42
N ARG A 129 26.31 -3.06 -24.86
CA ARG A 129 26.02 -2.12 -25.94
C ARG A 129 26.61 -0.72 -25.67
N ARG A 130 26.46 -0.20 -24.44
CA ARG A 130 27.03 1.10 -24.01
C ARG A 130 28.56 1.10 -24.05
N SER A 131 29.19 0.06 -23.51
CA SER A 131 30.65 -0.15 -23.59
C SER A 131 31.15 -0.23 -25.03
N HIS A 132 30.44 -0.97 -25.91
CA HIS A 132 30.75 -1.04 -27.34
C HIS A 132 30.52 0.28 -28.11
N LYS A 133 29.67 1.21 -27.61
CA LYS A 133 29.55 2.57 -28.14
C LYS A 133 30.73 3.43 -27.67
N GLN A 134 31.04 3.41 -26.38
CA GLN A 134 32.18 4.13 -25.80
C GLN A 134 33.52 3.69 -26.41
N ARG A 135 33.75 2.37 -26.58
CA ARG A 135 34.96 1.84 -27.24
C ARG A 135 35.07 2.29 -28.69
N ARG A 136 33.95 2.39 -29.43
CA ARG A 136 33.96 2.90 -30.82
C ARG A 136 34.26 4.40 -30.87
N GLN A 137 33.65 5.20 -29.99
CA GLN A 137 33.95 6.63 -29.87
C GLN A 137 35.43 6.87 -29.50
N LEU A 138 35.98 6.06 -28.58
CA LEU A 138 37.39 6.13 -28.21
C LEU A 138 38.29 5.75 -29.40
N ILE A 139 38.00 4.67 -30.13
CA ILE A 139 38.76 4.30 -31.34
C ILE A 139 38.73 5.43 -32.38
N GLN A 140 37.57 6.05 -32.65
CA GLN A 140 37.45 7.20 -33.55
C GLN A 140 38.27 8.41 -33.08
N GLN A 141 38.34 8.66 -31.76
CA GLN A 141 39.22 9.70 -31.20
C GLN A 141 40.70 9.35 -31.42
N TRP A 142 41.12 8.11 -31.17
CA TRP A 142 42.49 7.65 -31.43
C TRP A 142 42.85 7.70 -32.93
N GLU A 143 41.93 7.33 -33.83
CA GLU A 143 42.11 7.45 -35.28
C GLU A 143 42.29 8.92 -35.71
N THR A 144 41.46 9.85 -35.20
CA THR A 144 41.62 11.28 -35.51
C THR A 144 42.90 11.88 -34.93
N ILE A 145 43.33 11.47 -33.73
CA ILE A 145 44.63 11.84 -33.14
C ILE A 145 45.79 11.30 -33.98
N LEU A 146 45.72 10.05 -34.44
CA LEU A 146 46.77 9.44 -35.27
C LEU A 146 46.88 10.12 -36.64
N VAL A 147 45.76 10.47 -37.28
CA VAL A 147 45.75 11.28 -38.52
C VAL A 147 46.25 12.70 -38.29
N GLN A 148 45.99 13.30 -37.13
CA GLN A 148 46.58 14.60 -36.76
C GLN A 148 48.09 14.50 -36.54
N MET A 149 48.56 13.43 -35.89
CA MET A 149 49.99 13.17 -35.69
C MET A 149 50.72 13.00 -37.03
N GLN A 150 50.22 12.15 -37.92
CA GLN A 150 50.79 11.97 -39.28
C GLN A 150 50.86 13.29 -40.08
N ARG A 151 49.87 14.19 -39.92
CA ARG A 151 49.93 15.53 -40.52
C ARG A 151 50.99 16.41 -39.87
N LYS A 152 51.22 16.27 -38.56
CA LYS A 152 52.31 16.98 -37.86
C LYS A 152 53.69 16.44 -38.22
N ASP A 153 53.84 15.14 -38.39
CA ASP A 153 55.09 14.55 -38.86
C ASP A 153 55.41 15.03 -40.28
N TYR A 154 54.42 15.05 -41.19
CA TYR A 154 54.56 15.63 -42.53
C TYR A 154 54.87 17.14 -42.52
N ASP A 155 54.20 17.93 -41.67
CA ASP A 155 54.52 19.35 -41.47
C ASP A 155 55.98 19.51 -40.97
N ILE A 156 56.43 18.68 -40.03
CA ILE A 156 57.79 18.68 -39.47
C ILE A 156 58.83 18.33 -40.54
N ASP A 157 58.62 17.28 -41.33
CA ASP A 157 59.49 16.92 -42.46
C ASP A 157 59.58 18.07 -43.48
N LYS A 158 58.45 18.70 -43.78
CA LYS A 158 58.42 19.86 -44.67
C LYS A 158 59.18 21.06 -44.09
N PHE A 159 59.01 21.37 -42.80
CA PHE A 159 59.79 22.42 -42.14
C PHE A 159 61.28 22.07 -42.05
N SER A 160 61.63 20.80 -41.89
CA SER A 160 63.02 20.31 -41.96
C SER A 160 63.62 20.57 -43.35
N MET A 161 62.87 20.33 -44.43
CA MET A 161 63.28 20.65 -45.81
C MET A 161 63.37 22.16 -46.06
N GLU A 162 62.39 22.97 -45.62
CA GLU A 162 62.46 24.44 -45.70
C GLU A 162 63.69 24.97 -44.91
N LEU A 163 64.00 24.42 -43.73
CA LEU A 163 65.20 24.75 -42.94
C LEU A 163 66.51 24.31 -43.61
N LEU A 164 66.54 23.18 -44.31
CA LEU A 164 67.71 22.74 -45.07
C LEU A 164 67.98 23.67 -46.27
N GLN A 165 66.93 24.08 -46.98
CA GLN A 165 67.04 25.09 -48.05
C GLN A 165 67.57 26.42 -47.52
N ILE A 166 67.03 26.92 -46.41
CA ILE A 166 67.50 28.16 -45.77
C ILE A 166 68.99 28.05 -45.34
N LYS A 167 69.42 26.89 -44.80
CA LYS A 167 70.83 26.64 -44.45
C LYS A 167 71.75 26.62 -45.68
N ILE A 168 71.28 26.13 -46.84
CA ILE A 168 72.04 26.19 -48.10
C ILE A 168 72.16 27.65 -48.57
N ILE A 169 71.06 28.41 -48.57
CA ILE A 169 71.04 29.83 -48.98
C ILE A 169 71.91 30.69 -48.06
N SER A 170 71.92 30.44 -46.74
CA SER A 170 72.82 31.11 -45.79
C SER A 170 74.28 30.87 -46.18
N ARG A 171 74.66 29.61 -46.46
CA ARG A 171 76.02 29.26 -46.87
C ARG A 171 76.44 29.89 -48.19
N THR A 172 75.57 29.95 -49.19
CA THR A 172 75.89 30.64 -50.46
C THR A 172 76.02 32.14 -50.26
N LYS A 173 75.19 32.77 -49.42
CA LYS A 173 75.34 34.20 -49.08
C LYS A 173 76.56 34.50 -48.20
N GLU A 174 76.96 33.59 -47.32
CA GLU A 174 78.23 33.66 -46.59
C GLU A 174 79.43 33.55 -47.55
N GLN A 175 79.35 32.71 -48.58
CA GLN A 175 80.36 32.59 -49.63
C GLN A 175 80.44 33.88 -50.49
N GLU A 176 79.32 34.34 -51.05
CA GLU A 176 79.24 35.61 -51.81
C GLU A 176 79.80 36.79 -50.99
N LEU A 177 79.43 36.91 -49.72
CA LEU A 177 79.86 38.00 -48.85
C LEU A 177 81.37 37.91 -48.53
N ASN A 178 81.94 36.70 -48.44
CA ASN A 178 83.38 36.53 -48.29
C ASN A 178 84.15 36.80 -49.60
N GLU A 179 83.59 36.45 -50.76
CA GLU A 179 84.15 36.85 -52.07
C GLU A 179 84.12 38.38 -52.24
N GLN A 180 83.03 39.04 -51.85
CA GLN A 180 82.93 40.51 -51.84
C GLN A 180 83.93 41.17 -50.90
N LYS A 181 84.18 40.61 -49.70
CA LYS A 181 85.26 41.08 -48.80
C LYS A 181 86.64 40.94 -49.47
N ILE A 182 86.93 39.79 -50.07
CA ILE A 182 88.21 39.53 -50.75
C ILE A 182 88.38 40.47 -51.96
N PHE A 183 87.31 40.75 -52.71
CA PHE A 183 87.31 41.73 -53.80
C PHE A 183 87.55 43.15 -53.28
N TYR A 184 86.85 43.57 -52.21
CA TYR A 184 87.04 44.88 -51.59
C TYR A 184 88.47 45.07 -51.05
N GLU A 185 89.06 44.05 -50.43
CA GLU A 185 90.47 44.06 -50.05
C GLU A 185 91.43 44.22 -51.24
N ARG A 186 91.14 43.55 -52.37
CA ARG A 186 91.92 43.71 -53.61
C ARG A 186 91.80 45.13 -54.15
N GLU A 187 90.59 45.70 -54.15
CA GLU A 187 90.36 47.08 -54.60
C GLU A 187 90.99 48.12 -53.66
N GLN A 188 91.00 47.90 -52.34
CA GLN A 188 91.79 48.74 -51.42
C GLN A 188 93.29 48.67 -51.76
N LYS A 189 93.83 47.47 -51.99
CA LYS A 189 95.24 47.27 -52.36
C LYS A 189 95.56 47.92 -53.73
N ASN A 190 94.65 47.82 -54.71
CA ASN A 190 94.75 48.49 -56.00
C ASN A 190 94.73 50.03 -55.86
N ASN A 191 93.82 50.58 -55.05
CA ASN A 191 93.77 52.02 -54.79
C ASN A 191 95.06 52.54 -54.14
N ILE A 192 95.63 51.82 -53.16
CA ILE A 192 96.93 52.16 -52.55
C ILE A 192 98.07 52.15 -53.59
N ILE A 193 98.03 51.26 -54.58
CA ILE A 193 98.99 51.24 -55.69
C ILE A 193 98.77 52.44 -56.63
N MET A 194 97.52 52.74 -56.98
CA MET A 194 97.16 53.88 -57.84
C MET A 194 97.49 55.23 -57.18
N GLU A 195 97.30 55.38 -55.86
CA GLU A 195 97.72 56.55 -55.10
C GLU A 195 99.24 56.75 -55.16
N LYS A 196 100.04 55.67 -55.03
CA LYS A 196 101.51 55.73 -55.19
C LYS A 196 101.91 56.14 -56.61
N ILE A 197 101.24 55.61 -57.63
CA ILE A 197 101.47 56.01 -59.04
C ILE A 197 101.13 57.49 -59.23
N ILE A 198 99.96 57.94 -58.78
CA ILE A 198 99.50 59.34 -58.83
C ILE A 198 100.47 60.25 -58.07
N HIS A 199 100.99 59.83 -56.91
CA HIS A 199 101.99 60.59 -56.16
C HIS A 199 103.30 60.73 -56.96
N SER A 200 103.79 59.65 -57.58
CA SER A 200 104.97 59.70 -58.44
C SER A 200 104.77 60.59 -59.68
N ALA A 201 103.56 60.60 -60.25
CA ALA A 201 103.19 61.48 -61.37
C ALA A 201 103.12 62.95 -60.92
N LYS A 202 102.53 63.24 -59.76
CA LYS A 202 102.52 64.58 -59.15
C LYS A 202 103.95 65.09 -58.91
N GLN A 203 104.86 64.26 -58.38
CA GLN A 203 106.27 64.62 -58.24
C GLN A 203 106.94 64.94 -59.59
N LYS A 204 106.72 64.11 -60.63
CA LYS A 204 107.24 64.37 -61.98
C LYS A 204 106.72 65.69 -62.56
N VAL A 205 105.42 65.99 -62.39
CA VAL A 205 104.82 67.27 -62.81
C VAL A 205 105.41 68.45 -62.02
N GLN A 206 105.67 68.30 -60.72
CA GLN A 206 106.33 69.32 -59.90
C GLN A 206 107.73 69.65 -60.43
N ILE A 207 108.52 68.63 -60.78
CA ILE A 207 109.87 68.76 -61.38
C ILE A 207 109.82 69.40 -62.77
N LEU A 208 108.80 69.10 -63.59
CA LEU A 208 108.62 69.76 -64.88
C LEU A 208 108.23 71.23 -64.73
N LYS A 209 107.39 71.58 -63.74
CA LYS A 209 107.04 72.98 -63.44
C LYS A 209 108.23 73.80 -62.94
N THR A 210 109.13 73.25 -62.12
CA THR A 210 110.34 73.98 -61.69
C THR A 210 111.35 74.13 -62.84
N LYS A 211 111.49 73.12 -63.71
CA LYS A 211 112.25 73.27 -64.96
C LYS A 211 111.67 74.36 -65.86
N GLN A 212 110.34 74.41 -66.03
CA GLN A 212 109.68 75.42 -66.85
C GLN A 212 109.92 76.85 -66.32
N LYS A 213 109.87 77.05 -64.99
CA LYS A 213 110.22 78.35 -64.38
C LYS A 213 111.67 78.76 -64.70
N THR A 214 112.63 77.88 -64.45
CA THR A 214 114.06 78.16 -64.72
C THR A 214 114.41 78.28 -66.21
N THR A 215 113.52 77.87 -67.14
CA THR A 215 113.63 78.24 -68.55
C THR A 215 113.03 79.60 -68.88
N ILE A 216 111.94 80.01 -68.23
CA ILE A 216 111.34 81.35 -68.41
C ILE A 216 112.28 82.43 -67.86
N GLU A 217 112.81 82.24 -66.66
CA GLU A 217 113.83 83.12 -66.05
C GLU A 217 115.02 83.36 -67.00
N LYS A 218 115.47 82.31 -67.71
CA LYS A 218 116.54 82.40 -68.72
C LYS A 218 116.12 83.13 -70.00
N GLN A 219 114.85 83.07 -70.39
CA GLN A 219 114.34 83.85 -71.52
C GLN A 219 114.28 85.34 -71.14
N GLU A 220 113.82 85.67 -69.94
CA GLU A 220 113.79 87.04 -69.42
C GLU A 220 115.19 87.68 -69.39
N TYR A 221 116.21 86.95 -68.90
CA TYR A 221 117.60 87.42 -68.98
C TYR A 221 118.06 87.68 -70.42
N LEU A 222 117.82 86.74 -71.35
CA LEU A 222 118.20 86.91 -72.76
C LEU A 222 117.46 88.05 -73.46
N GLU A 223 116.20 88.32 -73.08
CA GLU A 223 115.48 89.50 -73.58
C GLU A 223 116.09 90.81 -73.05
N THR A 224 116.53 90.86 -71.78
CA THR A 224 117.26 92.04 -71.27
C THR A 224 118.60 92.26 -71.96
N ASP A 225 119.35 91.19 -72.25
CA ASP A 225 120.59 91.27 -73.02
C ASP A 225 120.34 91.80 -74.44
N VAL A 226 119.34 91.26 -75.16
CA VAL A 226 118.96 91.72 -76.50
C VAL A 226 118.51 93.19 -76.50
N LEU A 227 117.78 93.63 -75.48
CA LEU A 227 117.40 95.04 -75.31
C LEU A 227 118.63 95.94 -75.08
N SER A 228 119.62 95.49 -74.30
CA SER A 228 120.88 96.23 -74.10
C SER A 228 121.71 96.33 -75.39
N LEU A 229 121.81 95.25 -76.17
CA LEU A 229 122.48 95.25 -77.46
C LEU A 229 121.77 96.17 -78.46
N LYS A 230 120.44 96.24 -78.41
CA LYS A 230 119.63 97.12 -79.26
C LYS A 230 119.84 98.61 -78.94
N THR A 231 120.02 99.00 -77.68
CA THR A 231 120.34 100.41 -77.34
C THR A 231 121.78 100.76 -77.70
N VAL A 232 122.74 99.85 -77.52
CA VAL A 232 124.13 100.03 -78.01
C VAL A 232 124.16 100.20 -79.53
N LEU A 233 123.43 99.38 -80.28
CA LEU A 233 123.36 99.45 -81.74
C LEU A 233 122.68 100.74 -82.22
N PHE A 234 121.64 101.22 -81.53
CA PHE A 234 121.02 102.52 -81.82
C PHE A 234 122.01 103.68 -81.58
N ASN A 235 122.81 103.61 -80.50
CA ASN A 235 123.82 104.62 -80.21
C ASN A 235 124.96 104.64 -81.24
N THR A 236 125.47 103.49 -81.68
CA THR A 236 126.50 103.44 -82.73
C THR A 236 125.94 103.85 -84.10
N GLN A 237 124.67 103.54 -84.40
CA GLN A 237 123.99 104.05 -85.60
C GLN A 237 123.89 105.59 -85.60
N ASN A 238 123.56 106.20 -84.46
CA ASN A 238 123.52 107.67 -84.34
C ASN A 238 124.92 108.30 -84.48
N GLN A 239 125.96 107.69 -83.91
CA GLN A 239 127.36 108.12 -84.12
C GLN A 239 127.75 108.05 -85.61
N LEU A 240 127.43 106.95 -86.30
CA LEU A 240 127.72 106.75 -87.72
C LEU A 240 126.92 107.74 -88.61
N GLN A 241 125.73 108.16 -88.17
CA GLN A 241 124.96 109.20 -88.84
C GLN A 241 125.58 110.61 -88.67
N ASN A 242 126.15 110.91 -87.50
CA ASN A 242 126.90 112.16 -87.27
C ASN A 242 128.20 112.22 -88.10
N GLU A 243 128.96 111.11 -88.16
CA GLU A 243 130.15 110.96 -89.02
C GLU A 243 129.81 111.11 -90.52
N ARG A 244 128.61 110.70 -90.95
CA ARG A 244 128.15 110.93 -92.33
C ARG A 244 127.83 112.40 -92.60
N ALA A 245 127.24 113.11 -91.64
CA ALA A 245 126.94 114.54 -91.78
C ALA A 245 128.24 115.37 -91.94
N SER A 246 129.25 115.14 -91.09
CA SER A 246 130.54 115.83 -91.20
C SER A 246 131.29 115.50 -92.51
N LEU A 247 131.18 114.27 -93.01
CA LEU A 247 131.73 113.88 -94.32
C LEU A 247 131.04 114.60 -95.49
N ASP A 248 129.74 114.88 -95.42
CA ASP A 248 129.04 115.63 -96.47
C ASP A 248 129.32 117.15 -96.40
N GLU A 249 129.50 117.73 -95.20
CA GLU A 249 130.05 119.08 -95.04
C GLU A 249 131.45 119.22 -95.65
N LEU A 250 132.33 118.24 -95.44
CA LEU A 250 133.65 118.19 -96.07
C LEU A 250 133.59 118.10 -97.60
N LYS A 251 132.66 117.31 -98.17
CA LYS A 251 132.45 117.24 -99.63
C LYS A 251 132.01 118.59 -100.23
N THR A 252 131.09 119.32 -99.58
CA THR A 252 130.66 120.62 -100.11
C THR A 252 131.80 121.65 -100.11
N ASN A 253 132.67 121.62 -99.10
CA ASN A 253 133.89 122.43 -99.07
C ASN A 253 134.87 122.08 -100.21
N ILE A 254 135.09 120.80 -100.49
CA ILE A 254 135.94 120.36 -101.63
C ILE A 254 135.38 120.88 -102.97
N GLN A 255 134.07 120.70 -103.22
CA GLN A 255 133.42 121.18 -104.45
C GLN A 255 133.49 122.71 -104.61
N SER A 256 133.60 123.47 -103.52
CA SER A 256 133.79 124.93 -103.59
C SER A 256 135.18 125.31 -104.12
N LYS A 257 136.22 124.55 -103.77
CA LYS A 257 137.62 124.77 -104.20
C LYS A 257 137.82 124.37 -105.66
N GLU A 258 137.23 123.26 -106.10
CA GLU A 258 137.30 122.82 -107.51
C GLU A 258 136.73 123.87 -108.47
N ARG A 259 135.63 124.53 -108.09
CA ARG A 259 135.00 125.62 -108.87
C ARG A 259 135.89 126.86 -109.01
N GLN A 260 136.84 127.09 -108.10
CA GLN A 260 137.85 128.16 -108.22
C GLN A 260 138.97 127.76 -109.19
N PHE A 261 139.42 126.50 -109.14
CA PHE A 261 140.49 125.96 -109.99
C PHE A 261 140.09 125.91 -111.48
N ILE A 262 138.82 125.64 -111.79
CA ILE A 262 138.31 125.58 -113.18
C ILE A 262 138.36 126.96 -113.86
N LYS A 263 138.01 128.05 -113.15
CA LYS A 263 137.99 129.41 -113.73
C LYS A 263 139.38 129.89 -114.16
N LEU A 264 140.41 129.60 -113.36
CA LEU A 264 141.81 129.92 -113.71
C LEU A 264 142.32 129.11 -114.92
N LYS A 265 141.81 127.88 -115.14
CA LYS A 265 142.13 127.09 -116.33
C LYS A 265 141.44 127.57 -117.62
N GLN A 266 140.33 128.31 -117.53
CA GLN A 266 139.63 128.86 -118.70
C GLN A 266 140.36 130.07 -119.28
N GLN A 267 140.75 131.03 -118.43
CA GLN A 267 141.50 132.24 -118.83
C GLN A 267 142.80 131.93 -119.60
N HIS A 268 143.46 130.80 -119.29
CA HIS A 268 144.70 130.38 -119.97
C HIS A 268 144.48 129.73 -121.35
N LYS A 269 143.24 129.47 -121.78
CA LYS A 269 142.91 128.87 -123.09
C LYS A 269 142.24 129.82 -124.07
N ASP A 270 141.45 130.79 -123.59
CA ASP A 270 140.64 131.66 -124.45
C ASP A 270 141.47 132.57 -125.38
N ILE A 271 142.73 132.87 -125.03
CA ILE A 271 143.60 133.77 -125.80
C ILE A 271 144.21 133.10 -127.06
N ILE A 272 144.61 131.83 -127.00
CA ILE A 272 145.56 131.28 -127.99
C ILE A 272 144.89 130.72 -129.26
N ASN A 273 143.70 130.10 -129.17
CA ASN A 273 143.13 129.34 -130.29
C ASN A 273 141.71 129.75 -130.70
N ARG A 274 141.45 131.05 -130.81
CA ARG A 274 140.54 131.57 -131.86
C ARG A 274 141.31 131.77 -133.18
N LYS A 275 141.99 130.72 -133.61
CA LYS A 275 142.92 130.69 -134.75
C LYS A 275 142.16 130.76 -136.08
N SER A 276 142.61 131.67 -136.96
CA SER A 276 142.38 131.71 -138.42
C SER A 276 140.95 131.54 -138.97
N PHE A 277 140.35 132.68 -139.38
CA PHE A 277 139.73 133.00 -140.70
C PHE A 277 138.80 134.21 -140.43
N ILE A 278 138.93 135.36 -141.10
CA ILE A 278 139.21 135.62 -142.51
C ILE A 278 140.60 136.24 -142.75
N LEU A 279 141.16 136.02 -143.94
CA LEU A 279 142.36 136.70 -144.44
C LEU A 279 141.98 138.00 -145.17
N ASN A 280 142.00 139.10 -144.41
CA ASN A 280 142.19 140.48 -144.87
C ASN A 280 142.57 141.25 -143.58
N GLU A 281 143.84 141.53 -143.29
CA GLU A 281 144.97 141.70 -144.22
C GLU A 281 146.07 140.60 -144.20
N LYS A 282 146.65 140.37 -145.40
CA LYS A 282 148.04 139.92 -145.72
C LYS A 282 148.55 138.46 -145.47
N PHE A 283 148.80 137.76 -146.61
CA PHE A 283 149.90 136.80 -146.92
C PHE A 283 149.85 135.35 -146.33
N THR A 284 150.51 134.29 -146.87
CA THR A 284 151.33 134.05 -148.12
C THR A 284 151.41 132.54 -148.49
N ILE A 285 151.73 132.21 -149.77
CA ILE A 285 152.46 131.00 -150.32
C ILE A 285 151.92 129.57 -150.03
N ASN A 286 151.70 128.64 -150.99
CA ASN A 286 151.64 128.68 -152.47
C ASN A 286 150.94 127.43 -153.09
N GLU A 287 150.29 127.63 -154.26
CA GLU A 287 150.07 126.71 -155.41
C GLU A 287 149.18 125.42 -155.39
N LYS A 288 148.33 125.33 -156.45
CA LYS A 288 147.79 124.13 -157.18
C LYS A 288 146.85 123.12 -156.46
N LEU A 289 145.53 123.14 -156.77
CA LEU A 289 144.62 121.96 -156.89
C LEU A 289 143.13 122.33 -157.21
N SER A 290 142.79 122.76 -158.43
CA SER A 290 141.38 123.10 -158.79
C SER A 290 141.01 122.70 -160.23
N LYS A 291 140.66 121.42 -160.44
CA LYS A 291 140.12 120.88 -161.71
C LYS A 291 139.17 119.67 -161.57
N PHE A 292 139.03 119.05 -160.39
CA PHE A 292 138.28 117.78 -160.24
C PHE A 292 136.75 117.93 -160.17
N ASP A 293 136.24 119.13 -159.89
CA ASP A 293 134.84 119.37 -159.52
C ASP A 293 133.83 119.05 -160.64
N LYS A 294 134.26 119.14 -161.92
CA LYS A 294 133.38 119.15 -163.09
C LYS A 294 132.80 117.80 -163.54
N LEU A 295 133.08 116.70 -162.85
CA LEU A 295 132.46 115.40 -163.13
C LEU A 295 131.28 115.06 -162.20
N MET A 296 131.21 115.66 -161.00
CA MET A 296 130.20 115.32 -159.98
C MET A 296 128.76 115.72 -160.37
N GLU A 297 128.55 116.83 -161.08
CA GLU A 297 127.22 117.37 -161.41
C GLU A 297 126.31 116.43 -162.23
N ASN A 298 126.88 115.40 -162.86
CA ASN A 298 126.12 114.49 -163.71
C ASN A 298 125.49 113.32 -162.94
N GLU A 299 126.08 112.85 -161.84
CA GLU A 299 125.49 111.74 -161.07
C GLU A 299 124.24 112.16 -160.27
N GLU A 300 124.20 113.38 -159.73
CA GLU A 300 123.05 113.89 -158.96
C GLU A 300 121.71 113.76 -159.70
N LYS A 301 121.73 113.93 -161.03
CA LYS A 301 120.52 113.93 -161.86
C LYS A 301 119.89 112.53 -161.95
N TYR A 302 120.65 111.47 -161.73
CA TYR A 302 120.13 110.10 -161.70
C TYR A 302 119.43 109.77 -160.37
N GLN A 303 120.05 110.13 -159.24
CA GLN A 303 119.50 109.86 -157.90
C GLN A 303 118.15 110.55 -157.64
N LYS A 304 117.94 111.76 -158.18
CA LYS A 304 116.70 112.54 -157.98
C LYS A 304 115.42 111.83 -158.46
N LYS A 305 115.49 110.91 -159.45
CA LYS A 305 114.32 110.11 -159.88
C LYS A 305 114.00 108.96 -158.93
N LEU A 306 115.01 108.28 -158.39
CA LEU A 306 114.82 107.08 -157.56
C LEU A 306 114.15 107.41 -156.21
N ASN A 307 114.53 108.54 -155.60
CA ASN A 307 113.95 109.04 -154.35
C ASN A 307 112.43 109.33 -154.45
N GLY A 308 111.90 109.54 -155.65
CA GLY A 308 110.47 109.75 -155.88
C GLY A 308 109.61 108.50 -155.64
N GLN A 309 110.13 107.31 -155.92
CA GLN A 309 109.44 106.04 -155.61
C GLN A 309 109.56 105.70 -154.11
N TYR A 310 110.72 105.95 -153.51
CA TYR A 310 111.00 105.63 -152.11
C TYR A 310 110.02 106.27 -151.13
N LYS A 311 109.57 107.52 -151.40
CA LYS A 311 108.59 108.21 -150.55
C LYS A 311 107.23 107.51 -150.49
N LYS A 312 106.69 107.05 -151.63
CA LYS A 312 105.39 106.35 -151.67
C LYS A 312 105.43 105.03 -150.89
N TYR A 313 106.52 104.28 -150.99
CA TYR A 313 106.71 103.08 -150.18
C TYR A 313 106.83 103.39 -148.68
N SER A 314 107.47 104.51 -148.32
CA SER A 314 107.59 104.96 -146.92
C SER A 314 106.24 105.34 -146.29
N GLU A 315 105.35 105.99 -147.05
CA GLU A 315 104.00 106.38 -146.58
C GLU A 315 103.10 105.16 -146.33
N VAL A 316 103.09 104.19 -147.25
CA VAL A 316 102.35 102.92 -147.07
C VAL A 316 102.93 102.11 -145.90
N PHE A 317 104.26 102.07 -145.77
CA PHE A 317 104.93 101.41 -144.64
C PHE A 317 104.56 102.05 -143.29
N PHE A 318 104.45 103.38 -143.22
CA PHE A 318 104.05 104.08 -141.99
C PHE A 318 102.60 103.75 -141.57
N LEU A 319 101.66 103.72 -142.51
CA LEU A 319 100.27 103.34 -142.24
C LEU A 319 100.18 101.89 -141.75
N LEU A 320 100.78 100.95 -142.47
CA LEU A 320 100.78 99.53 -142.10
C LEU A 320 101.43 99.29 -140.72
N ASN A 321 102.52 100.00 -140.41
CA ASN A 321 103.18 99.92 -139.12
C ASN A 321 102.31 100.49 -137.97
N ASN A 322 101.52 101.53 -138.22
CA ASN A 322 100.58 102.06 -137.21
C ASN A 322 99.44 101.08 -136.92
N GLU A 323 98.89 100.40 -137.94
CA GLU A 323 97.91 99.32 -137.74
C GLU A 323 98.51 98.15 -136.95
N LEU A 324 99.72 97.72 -137.33
CA LEU A 324 100.48 96.67 -136.65
C LEU A 324 100.76 97.03 -135.18
N LEU A 325 101.10 98.29 -134.88
CA LEU A 325 101.23 98.80 -133.51
C LEU A 325 99.90 98.83 -132.75
N SER A 326 98.77 99.04 -133.43
CA SER A 326 97.43 98.98 -132.81
C SER A 326 97.04 97.53 -132.45
N LEU A 327 97.37 96.56 -133.31
CA LEU A 327 97.14 95.15 -133.07
C LEU A 327 98.03 94.64 -131.93
N LYS A 328 99.33 94.98 -131.91
CA LYS A 328 100.25 94.68 -130.80
C LYS A 328 99.84 95.31 -129.46
N LYS A 329 99.04 96.38 -129.46
CA LYS A 329 98.44 96.93 -128.23
C LYS A 329 97.26 96.08 -127.75
N ARG A 330 96.38 95.63 -128.64
CA ARG A 330 95.27 94.72 -128.31
C ARG A 330 95.76 93.33 -127.88
N GLU A 331 96.75 92.78 -128.56
CA GLU A 331 97.44 91.53 -128.20
C GLU A 331 97.93 91.58 -126.74
N LYS A 332 98.66 92.64 -126.36
CA LYS A 332 99.12 92.86 -124.98
C LYS A 332 97.99 93.09 -123.96
N GLN A 333 96.85 93.64 -124.37
CA GLN A 333 95.67 93.76 -123.51
C GLN A 333 95.09 92.36 -123.23
N TYR A 334 94.89 91.54 -124.27
CA TYR A 334 94.43 90.16 -124.08
C TYR A 334 95.44 89.29 -123.31
N ASP A 335 96.75 89.51 -123.44
CA ASP A 335 97.75 88.82 -122.61
C ASP A 335 97.62 89.18 -121.12
N LEU A 336 97.39 90.47 -120.80
CA LEU A 336 97.15 90.93 -119.43
C LEU A 336 95.84 90.36 -118.89
N ASP A 337 94.76 90.42 -119.66
CA ASP A 337 93.45 89.86 -119.27
C ASP A 337 93.58 88.35 -119.02
N ASN A 338 94.23 87.60 -119.92
CA ASN A 338 94.54 86.18 -119.74
C ASN A 338 95.38 85.90 -118.49
N GLN A 339 96.32 86.77 -118.13
CA GLN A 339 97.07 86.65 -116.87
C GLN A 339 96.16 86.89 -115.65
N THR A 340 95.24 87.88 -115.69
CA THR A 340 94.27 88.08 -114.60
C THR A 340 93.34 86.89 -114.43
N TYR A 341 92.81 86.32 -115.53
CA TYR A 341 91.96 85.13 -115.48
C TYR A 341 92.72 83.90 -114.99
N ARG A 342 93.98 83.69 -115.42
CA ARG A 342 94.84 82.60 -114.88
C ARG A 342 95.07 82.76 -113.38
N ASN A 343 95.30 83.98 -112.89
CA ASN A 343 95.49 84.26 -111.47
C ASN A 343 94.19 84.07 -110.67
N GLN A 344 93.03 84.47 -111.21
CA GLN A 344 91.71 84.19 -110.62
C GLN A 344 91.44 82.67 -110.55
N ILE A 345 91.69 81.93 -111.63
CA ILE A 345 91.56 80.46 -111.67
C ILE A 345 92.51 79.80 -110.65
N HIS A 346 93.74 80.29 -110.49
CA HIS A 346 94.67 79.77 -109.49
C HIS A 346 94.20 80.07 -108.05
N SER A 347 93.67 81.27 -107.79
CA SER A 347 93.07 81.65 -106.50
C SER A 347 91.86 80.78 -106.15
N ILE A 348 90.95 80.55 -107.12
CA ILE A 348 89.78 79.67 -106.95
C ILE A 348 90.21 78.22 -106.71
N LYS A 349 91.20 77.70 -107.45
CA LYS A 349 91.77 76.36 -107.20
C LYS A 349 92.40 76.24 -105.81
N TYR A 350 93.09 77.28 -105.33
CA TYR A 350 93.63 77.31 -103.96
C TYR A 350 92.50 77.31 -102.90
N GLN A 351 91.39 78.03 -103.16
CA GLN A 351 90.22 78.01 -102.28
C GLN A 351 89.55 76.63 -102.27
N ILE A 352 89.38 75.97 -103.42
CA ILE A 352 88.85 74.60 -103.53
C ILE A 352 89.74 73.64 -102.71
N ASN A 353 91.04 73.60 -102.97
CA ASN A 353 91.98 72.74 -102.23
C ASN A 353 91.93 73.01 -100.70
N LYS A 354 91.69 74.25 -100.27
CA LYS A 354 91.53 74.62 -98.85
C LYS A 354 90.22 74.08 -98.27
N PHE A 355 89.12 74.12 -99.03
CA PHE A 355 87.85 73.50 -98.62
C PHE A 355 87.94 71.97 -98.59
N ASP A 356 88.62 71.33 -99.56
CA ASP A 356 88.86 69.88 -99.55
C ASP A 356 89.66 69.44 -98.31
N GLN A 357 90.69 70.21 -97.93
CA GLN A 357 91.43 69.98 -96.68
C GLN A 357 90.60 70.24 -95.40
N GLN A 358 89.56 71.06 -95.46
CA GLN A 358 88.61 71.24 -94.36
C GLN A 358 87.60 70.09 -94.31
N LEU A 359 87.13 69.60 -95.47
CA LEU A 359 86.22 68.47 -95.60
C LEU A 359 86.85 67.17 -95.08
N LEU A 360 88.11 66.91 -95.43
CA LEU A 360 88.88 65.76 -94.91
C LEU A 360 88.98 65.81 -93.37
N LYS A 361 89.29 66.98 -92.80
CA LYS A 361 89.34 67.16 -91.33
C LYS A 361 87.97 67.03 -90.66
N GLN A 362 86.90 67.41 -91.35
CA GLN A 362 85.54 67.16 -90.87
C GLN A 362 85.19 65.67 -90.90
N GLN A 363 85.62 64.92 -91.92
CA GLN A 363 85.47 63.47 -91.97
C GLN A 363 86.28 62.78 -90.86
N GLU A 364 87.53 63.17 -90.63
CA GLU A 364 88.35 62.69 -89.49
C GLU A 364 87.66 62.94 -88.13
N LEU A 365 87.07 64.12 -87.94
CA LEU A 365 86.32 64.46 -86.72
C LEU A 365 85.03 63.64 -86.58
N ILE A 366 84.30 63.39 -87.67
CA ILE A 366 83.10 62.53 -87.66
C ILE A 366 83.49 61.10 -87.28
N TYR A 367 84.50 60.51 -87.92
CA TYR A 367 84.96 59.15 -87.57
C TYR A 367 85.44 59.05 -86.11
N HIS A 368 86.09 60.09 -85.58
CA HIS A 368 86.46 60.13 -84.16
C HIS A 368 85.25 60.21 -83.22
N GLN A 369 84.23 60.99 -83.58
CA GLN A 369 82.97 61.10 -82.82
C GLN A 369 82.15 59.80 -82.88
N ASP A 370 82.07 59.13 -84.03
CA ASP A 370 81.39 57.84 -84.16
C ASP A 370 82.08 56.74 -83.36
N PHE A 371 83.42 56.71 -83.33
CA PHE A 371 84.16 55.79 -82.45
C PHE A 371 83.87 56.05 -80.97
N LEU A 372 83.91 57.32 -80.53
CA LEU A 372 83.56 57.69 -79.16
C LEU A 372 82.13 57.28 -78.82
N LYS A 373 81.17 57.53 -79.71
CA LYS A 373 79.78 57.12 -79.58
C LYS A 373 79.66 55.61 -79.40
N GLN A 374 80.30 54.79 -80.25
CA GLN A 374 80.31 53.33 -80.08
C GLN A 374 80.86 52.88 -78.72
N THR A 375 81.93 53.49 -78.21
CA THR A 375 82.44 53.16 -76.86
C THR A 375 81.48 53.55 -75.73
N ILE A 376 80.71 54.63 -75.91
CA ILE A 376 79.67 55.06 -74.96
C ILE A 376 78.46 54.13 -75.04
N ASP A 377 78.00 53.77 -76.23
CA ASP A 377 76.88 52.86 -76.46
C ASP A 377 77.17 51.46 -75.91
N HIS A 378 78.37 50.91 -76.13
CA HIS A 378 78.79 49.65 -75.49
C HIS A 378 78.81 49.73 -73.97
N ARG A 379 79.25 50.85 -73.39
CA ARG A 379 79.26 51.06 -71.93
C ARG A 379 77.86 51.25 -71.36
N LEU A 380 76.97 51.94 -72.08
CA LEU A 380 75.56 52.10 -71.73
C LEU A 380 74.83 50.75 -71.76
N ASN A 381 74.93 50.00 -72.86
CA ASN A 381 74.29 48.70 -73.01
C ASN A 381 74.75 47.70 -71.93
N ARG A 382 76.03 47.76 -71.54
CA ARG A 382 76.54 46.98 -70.40
C ARG A 382 75.87 47.38 -69.08
N ILE A 383 75.88 48.66 -68.73
CA ILE A 383 75.29 49.17 -67.48
C ILE A 383 73.77 48.97 -67.44
N LEU A 384 73.08 49.04 -68.58
CA LEU A 384 71.65 48.79 -68.71
C LEU A 384 71.34 47.30 -68.52
N ASN A 385 72.05 46.39 -69.21
CA ASN A 385 71.81 44.95 -69.07
C ASN A 385 72.15 44.45 -67.65
N GLU A 386 73.24 44.92 -67.06
CA GLU A 386 73.61 44.61 -65.67
C GLU A 386 72.48 45.06 -64.69
N LYS A 387 72.01 46.32 -64.79
CA LYS A 387 70.99 46.86 -63.87
C LYS A 387 69.56 46.36 -64.11
N MET A 388 69.18 46.04 -65.36
CA MET A 388 67.85 45.53 -65.66
C MET A 388 67.70 44.07 -65.21
N ASN A 389 68.72 43.24 -65.39
CA ASN A 389 68.67 41.84 -64.99
C ASN A 389 68.62 41.67 -63.47
N GLU A 390 69.44 42.42 -62.71
CA GLU A 390 69.41 42.38 -61.24
C GLU A 390 68.04 42.83 -60.70
N LYS A 391 67.54 43.99 -61.14
CA LYS A 391 66.28 44.55 -60.61
C LYS A 391 65.03 43.83 -61.08
N SER A 392 65.03 43.22 -62.27
CA SER A 392 63.96 42.29 -62.64
C SER A 392 64.02 41.08 -61.71
N SER A 393 65.17 40.41 -61.60
CA SER A 393 65.33 39.23 -60.74
C SER A 393 64.90 39.46 -59.29
N GLU A 394 65.30 40.58 -58.66
CA GLU A 394 64.82 40.95 -57.31
C GLU A 394 63.29 41.15 -57.25
N SER A 395 62.71 41.81 -58.25
CA SER A 395 61.26 42.06 -58.33
C SER A 395 60.47 40.78 -58.59
N ASP A 396 60.97 39.92 -59.50
CA ASP A 396 60.40 38.64 -59.89
C ASP A 396 60.48 37.64 -58.72
N LEU A 397 61.58 37.63 -57.97
CA LEU A 397 61.70 36.90 -56.70
C LEU A 397 60.67 37.42 -55.69
N LYS A 398 60.53 38.74 -55.51
CA LYS A 398 59.54 39.31 -54.58
C LYS A 398 58.10 39.03 -54.98
N ILE A 399 57.79 39.02 -56.28
CA ILE A 399 56.49 38.62 -56.83
C ILE A 399 56.25 37.13 -56.57
N ASN A 400 57.25 36.26 -56.76
CA ASN A 400 57.13 34.83 -56.47
C ASN A 400 56.96 34.54 -54.97
N GLU A 401 57.66 35.25 -54.09
CA GLU A 401 57.45 35.21 -52.64
C GLU A 401 56.00 35.58 -52.28
N LEU A 402 55.53 36.76 -52.73
CA LEU A 402 54.17 37.23 -52.45
C LEU A 402 53.09 36.31 -53.06
N GLN A 403 53.33 35.73 -54.25
CA GLN A 403 52.45 34.71 -54.81
C GLN A 403 52.43 33.42 -53.97
N ASN A 404 53.57 33.02 -53.39
CA ASN A 404 53.66 31.82 -52.57
C ASN A 404 53.06 32.05 -51.18
N GLU A 405 53.21 33.24 -50.60
CA GLU A 405 52.46 33.66 -49.41
C GLU A 405 50.95 33.72 -49.69
N TYR A 406 50.53 34.29 -50.82
CA TYR A 406 49.13 34.29 -51.25
C TYR A 406 48.58 32.88 -51.44
N LYS A 407 49.34 31.95 -52.05
CA LYS A 407 48.97 30.52 -52.16
C LYS A 407 48.87 29.85 -50.78
N LYS A 408 49.86 30.07 -49.89
CA LYS A 408 49.84 29.58 -48.49
C LYS A 408 48.64 30.14 -47.71
N LYS A 409 48.28 31.42 -47.91
CA LYS A 409 47.11 32.06 -47.27
C LYS A 409 45.78 31.59 -47.87
N LYS A 410 45.72 31.36 -49.18
CA LYS A 410 44.54 30.80 -49.83
C LYS A 410 44.28 29.36 -49.37
N SER A 411 45.29 28.50 -49.28
CA SER A 411 45.09 27.16 -48.73
C SER A 411 44.69 27.16 -47.25
N GLN A 412 45.19 28.11 -46.44
CA GLN A 412 44.71 28.32 -45.07
C GLN A 412 43.23 28.75 -45.05
N TYR A 413 42.81 29.65 -45.95
CA TYR A 413 41.41 30.06 -46.10
C TYR A 413 40.51 28.90 -46.55
N ASP A 414 40.92 28.14 -47.56
CA ASP A 414 40.15 27.00 -48.10
C ASP A 414 40.00 25.89 -47.03
N GLN A 415 41.03 25.67 -46.19
CA GLN A 415 40.97 24.78 -45.02
C GLN A 415 40.01 25.30 -43.95
N LEU A 416 40.11 26.58 -43.56
CA LEU A 416 39.20 27.20 -42.59
C LEU A 416 37.75 27.20 -43.09
N GLN A 417 37.52 27.48 -44.37
CA GLN A 417 36.17 27.45 -44.96
C GLN A 417 35.62 26.02 -45.04
N SER A 418 36.48 25.01 -45.19
CA SER A 418 36.09 23.59 -45.08
C SER A 418 35.73 23.22 -43.63
N GLN A 419 36.52 23.64 -42.65
CA GLN A 419 36.21 23.46 -41.22
C GLN A 419 34.88 24.16 -40.84
N ILE A 420 34.65 25.37 -41.34
CA ILE A 420 33.39 26.10 -41.15
C ILE A 420 32.21 25.34 -41.78
N LYS A 421 32.38 24.66 -42.93
CA LYS A 421 31.34 23.79 -43.51
C LYS A 421 31.04 22.58 -42.61
N PHE A 422 32.07 21.85 -42.18
CA PHE A 422 31.90 20.72 -41.25
C PHE A 422 31.21 21.14 -39.95
N LEU A 423 31.64 22.22 -39.30
CA LEU A 423 31.00 22.76 -38.10
C LEU A 423 29.54 23.19 -38.35
N ASN A 424 29.22 23.74 -39.52
CA ASN A 424 27.83 24.06 -39.90
C ASN A 424 26.99 22.80 -40.19
N GLU A 425 27.60 21.68 -40.58
CA GLU A 425 26.92 20.39 -40.75
C GLU A 425 26.70 19.71 -39.40
N GLU A 426 27.69 19.72 -38.50
CA GLU A 426 27.54 19.28 -37.11
C GLU A 426 26.46 20.09 -36.38
N ILE A 427 26.44 21.42 -36.52
CA ILE A 427 25.37 22.27 -35.97
C ILE A 427 24.00 21.93 -36.54
N ARG A 428 23.88 21.47 -37.81
CA ARG A 428 22.61 21.01 -38.39
C ARG A 428 22.19 19.63 -37.86
N LEU A 429 23.13 18.75 -37.57
CA LEU A 429 22.86 17.46 -36.94
C LEU A 429 22.41 17.67 -35.49
N ILE A 430 23.19 18.39 -34.68
CA ILE A 430 22.87 18.73 -33.29
C ILE A 430 21.52 19.45 -33.19
N LYS A 431 21.16 20.31 -34.15
CA LYS A 431 19.82 20.92 -34.19
C LYS A 431 18.71 19.90 -34.45
N ARG A 432 18.86 18.98 -35.42
CA ARG A 432 17.87 17.91 -35.65
C ARG A 432 17.72 17.00 -34.43
N ASP A 433 18.83 16.60 -33.82
CA ASP A 433 18.82 15.79 -32.60
C ASP A 433 18.13 16.53 -31.44
N PHE A 434 18.32 17.85 -31.35
CA PHE A 434 17.65 18.72 -30.36
C PHE A 434 16.16 18.93 -30.66
N ASP A 435 15.78 19.09 -31.92
CA ASP A 435 14.39 19.21 -32.37
C ASP A 435 13.64 17.88 -32.09
N GLN A 436 14.27 16.73 -32.36
CA GLN A 436 13.76 15.40 -31.99
C GLN A 436 13.62 15.23 -30.47
N LEU A 437 14.58 15.68 -29.68
CA LEU A 437 14.48 15.68 -28.21
C LEU A 437 13.38 16.63 -27.70
N ILE A 438 12.99 17.66 -28.46
CA ILE A 438 11.81 18.49 -28.16
C ILE A 438 10.52 17.75 -28.51
N GLU A 439 10.47 17.03 -29.64
CA GLU A 439 9.32 16.18 -30.01
C GLU A 439 9.11 15.06 -28.98
N GLU A 440 10.16 14.31 -28.61
CA GLU A 440 10.11 13.29 -27.55
C GLU A 440 9.67 13.87 -26.20
N LYS A 441 10.17 15.05 -25.83
CA LYS A 441 9.76 15.76 -24.60
C LYS A 441 8.29 16.17 -24.65
N ASN A 442 7.79 16.62 -25.80
CA ASN A 442 6.40 17.02 -25.95
C ASN A 442 5.48 15.80 -25.88
N GLU A 443 5.83 14.69 -26.55
CA GLU A 443 5.13 13.41 -26.38
C GLU A 443 5.12 12.94 -24.91
N LEU A 444 6.25 13.06 -24.20
CA LEU A 444 6.34 12.69 -22.79
C LEU A 444 5.48 13.62 -21.90
N ASN A 445 5.41 14.92 -22.21
CA ASN A 445 4.51 15.85 -21.53
C ASN A 445 3.04 15.53 -21.82
N GLU A 446 2.67 15.16 -23.05
CA GLU A 446 1.30 14.74 -23.37
C GLU A 446 0.93 13.44 -22.64
N LYS A 447 1.84 12.46 -22.58
CA LYS A 447 1.66 11.22 -21.81
C LYS A 447 1.55 11.53 -20.31
N PHE A 448 2.36 12.47 -19.78
CA PHE A 448 2.27 12.93 -18.40
C PHE A 448 0.92 13.60 -18.10
N LEU A 449 0.45 14.51 -18.96
CA LEU A 449 -0.88 15.12 -18.83
C LEU A 449 -2.02 14.10 -18.94
N GLN A 450 -1.87 13.05 -19.75
CA GLN A 450 -2.81 11.93 -19.77
C GLN A 450 -2.81 11.16 -18.43
N PHE A 451 -1.63 10.86 -17.87
CA PHE A 451 -1.53 10.23 -16.55
C PHE A 451 -2.09 11.11 -15.43
N ASP A 452 -1.84 12.42 -15.44
CA ASP A 452 -2.45 13.40 -14.52
C ASP A 452 -3.98 13.42 -14.64
N LEU A 453 -4.52 13.31 -15.87
CA LEU A 453 -5.97 13.19 -16.06
C LEU A 453 -6.50 11.85 -15.54
N TYR A 454 -5.77 10.74 -15.72
CA TYR A 454 -6.16 9.44 -15.17
C TYR A 454 -6.13 9.42 -13.63
N THR A 455 -5.11 10.00 -12.98
CA THR A 455 -5.05 10.09 -11.51
C THR A 455 -6.15 11.01 -10.97
N ASN A 456 -6.35 12.19 -11.56
CA ASN A 456 -7.46 13.07 -11.20
C ASN A 456 -8.85 12.44 -11.41
N LEU A 457 -8.99 11.46 -12.31
CA LEU A 457 -10.22 10.68 -12.49
C LEU A 457 -10.34 9.53 -11.49
N SER A 458 -9.25 8.81 -11.19
CA SER A 458 -9.26 7.77 -10.15
C SER A 458 -9.53 8.36 -8.77
N ASP A 459 -8.95 9.51 -8.44
CA ASP A 459 -9.12 10.17 -7.14
C ASP A 459 -10.56 10.64 -6.95
N LYS A 460 -11.20 11.16 -8.01
CA LYS A 460 -12.63 11.49 -8.01
C LYS A 460 -13.53 10.26 -7.89
N MET A 461 -13.10 9.11 -8.43
CA MET A 461 -13.85 7.86 -8.29
C MET A 461 -13.65 7.23 -6.90
N ILE A 462 -12.46 7.35 -6.31
CA ILE A 462 -12.16 6.97 -4.92
C ILE A 462 -12.95 7.85 -3.95
N SER A 463 -13.06 9.16 -4.20
CA SER A 463 -13.94 10.05 -3.42
C SER A 463 -15.38 9.54 -3.43
N LYS A 464 -15.97 9.31 -4.62
CA LYS A 464 -17.33 8.78 -4.75
C LYS A 464 -17.53 7.43 -4.05
N LEU A 465 -16.56 6.53 -4.16
CA LEU A 465 -16.64 5.23 -3.49
C LEU A 465 -16.48 5.34 -1.96
N ASN A 466 -15.83 6.40 -1.46
CA ASN A 466 -15.85 6.72 -0.03
C ASN A 466 -17.18 7.36 0.37
N ASP A 467 -17.73 8.28 -0.42
CA ASP A 467 -19.05 8.90 -0.20
C ASP A 467 -20.15 7.81 -0.13
N GLU A 468 -20.22 6.93 -1.13
CA GLU A 468 -21.12 5.76 -1.18
C GLU A 468 -20.93 4.82 0.02
N LYS A 469 -19.68 4.58 0.43
CA LYS A 469 -19.35 3.76 1.60
C LYS A 469 -19.79 4.42 2.91
N GLU A 470 -19.70 5.75 3.03
CA GLU A 470 -20.19 6.50 4.19
C GLU A 470 -21.72 6.47 4.24
N ASP A 471 -22.42 6.59 3.11
CA ASP A 471 -23.87 6.37 3.02
C ASP A 471 -24.25 4.95 3.47
N TYR A 472 -23.61 3.89 2.96
CA TYR A 472 -23.87 2.51 3.42
C TYR A 472 -23.54 2.30 4.91
N LEU A 473 -22.55 3.02 5.46
CA LEU A 473 -22.27 3.02 6.90
C LEU A 473 -23.38 3.74 7.69
N VAL A 474 -23.97 4.81 7.16
CA VAL A 474 -25.13 5.47 7.77
C VAL A 474 -26.37 4.56 7.71
N GLU A 475 -26.67 3.95 6.56
CA GLU A 475 -27.78 3.00 6.40
C GLU A 475 -27.66 1.80 7.35
N THR A 476 -26.49 1.15 7.41
CA THR A 476 -26.27 0.01 8.30
C THR A 476 -26.31 0.41 9.78
N ASN A 477 -25.88 1.63 10.15
CA ASN A 477 -26.09 2.16 11.50
C ASN A 477 -27.58 2.42 11.80
N LEU A 478 -28.34 2.96 10.84
CA LEU A 478 -29.78 3.19 10.97
C LEU A 478 -30.54 1.87 11.14
N LEU A 479 -30.28 0.86 10.30
CA LEU A 479 -30.82 -0.49 10.49
C LEU A 479 -30.43 -1.09 11.83
N ASN A 480 -29.19 -0.86 12.32
CA ASN A 480 -28.78 -1.32 13.65
C ASN A 480 -29.55 -0.63 14.78
N VAL A 481 -29.92 0.65 14.64
CA VAL A 481 -30.80 1.36 15.58
C VAL A 481 -32.23 0.81 15.51
N GLU A 482 -32.76 0.55 14.31
CA GLU A 482 -34.07 -0.07 14.14
C GLU A 482 -34.15 -1.49 14.71
N LEU A 483 -33.13 -2.31 14.46
CA LEU A 483 -33.00 -3.66 15.03
C LEU A 483 -32.90 -3.61 16.56
N LYS A 484 -32.20 -2.63 17.14
CA LYS A 484 -32.20 -2.41 18.60
C LYS A 484 -33.59 -2.00 19.09
N ARG A 485 -34.30 -1.09 18.41
CA ARG A 485 -35.68 -0.70 18.73
C ARG A 485 -36.64 -1.90 18.69
N LEU A 486 -36.58 -2.72 17.65
CA LEU A 486 -37.41 -3.91 17.49
C LEU A 486 -37.07 -5.00 18.53
N LYS A 487 -35.78 -5.23 18.83
CA LYS A 487 -35.36 -6.12 19.92
C LYS A 487 -35.88 -5.66 21.28
N ASN A 488 -35.82 -4.35 21.57
CA ASN A 488 -36.36 -3.80 22.82
C ASN A 488 -37.89 -3.93 22.89
N LEU A 489 -38.62 -3.64 21.80
CA LEU A 489 -40.07 -3.86 21.75
C LEU A 489 -40.46 -5.33 21.94
N LEU A 490 -39.70 -6.26 21.35
CA LEU A 490 -39.88 -7.70 21.56
C LEU A 490 -39.55 -8.10 23.00
N HIS A 491 -38.51 -7.53 23.61
CA HIS A 491 -38.15 -7.78 25.00
C HIS A 491 -39.24 -7.31 25.97
N ASN A 492 -39.68 -6.05 25.85
CA ASN A 492 -40.78 -5.49 26.64
C ASN A 492 -42.08 -6.31 26.47
N SER A 493 -42.38 -6.76 25.25
CA SER A 493 -43.51 -7.66 24.99
C SER A 493 -43.34 -9.02 25.67
N SER A 494 -42.12 -9.57 25.68
CA SER A 494 -41.79 -10.81 26.39
C SER A 494 -41.95 -10.65 27.92
N GLU A 495 -41.45 -9.55 28.49
CA GLU A 495 -41.60 -9.22 29.93
C GLU A 495 -43.08 -9.10 30.32
N VAL A 496 -43.88 -8.36 29.54
CA VAL A 496 -45.34 -8.24 29.75
C VAL A 496 -46.04 -9.60 29.62
N ASN A 497 -45.65 -10.43 28.66
CA ASN A 497 -46.17 -11.79 28.54
C ASN A 497 -45.75 -12.70 29.72
N CYS A 498 -44.57 -12.48 30.30
CA CYS A 498 -44.10 -13.21 31.48
C CYS A 498 -44.81 -12.76 32.76
N SER A 499 -45.02 -11.46 32.99
CA SER A 499 -45.78 -10.97 34.14
C SER A 499 -47.27 -11.36 34.06
N LEU A 500 -47.88 -11.31 32.86
CA LEU A 500 -49.23 -11.84 32.64
C LEU A 500 -49.32 -13.35 32.88
N LYS A 501 -48.30 -14.14 32.50
CA LYS A 501 -48.22 -15.57 32.83
C LYS A 501 -48.08 -15.79 34.34
N GLN A 502 -47.25 -15.00 35.03
CA GLN A 502 -47.09 -15.06 36.48
C GLN A 502 -48.41 -14.75 37.19
N HIS A 503 -49.06 -13.61 36.90
CA HIS A 503 -50.35 -13.25 37.48
C HIS A 503 -51.45 -14.28 37.17
N LYS A 504 -51.44 -14.89 35.98
CA LYS A 504 -52.33 -16.02 35.65
C LYS A 504 -52.08 -17.23 36.55
N ILE A 505 -50.82 -17.55 36.86
CA ILE A 505 -50.46 -18.65 37.78
C ILE A 505 -50.85 -18.31 39.22
N GLU A 506 -50.62 -17.08 39.68
CA GLU A 506 -51.02 -16.58 41.00
C GLU A 506 -52.54 -16.66 41.19
N ILE A 507 -53.32 -16.16 40.22
CA ILE A 507 -54.79 -16.25 40.21
C ILE A 507 -55.24 -17.72 40.17
N GLN A 508 -54.61 -18.58 39.36
CA GLN A 508 -54.91 -20.01 39.34
C GLN A 508 -54.59 -20.72 40.68
N LYS A 509 -53.55 -20.28 41.40
CA LYS A 509 -53.21 -20.78 42.75
C LYS A 509 -54.28 -20.36 43.75
N ALA A 510 -54.62 -19.06 43.80
CA ALA A 510 -55.68 -18.55 44.69
C ALA A 510 -57.04 -19.20 44.41
N ILE A 511 -57.39 -19.46 43.15
CA ILE A 511 -58.62 -20.20 42.78
C ILE A 511 -58.56 -21.65 43.24
N LYS A 512 -57.40 -22.33 43.17
CA LYS A 512 -57.24 -23.70 43.70
C LYS A 512 -57.36 -23.73 45.21
N GLU A 513 -56.69 -22.81 45.92
CA GLU A 513 -56.76 -22.66 47.38
C GLU A 513 -58.21 -22.42 47.82
N ARG A 514 -58.91 -21.44 47.22
CA ARG A 514 -60.31 -21.15 47.54
C ARG A 514 -61.27 -22.28 47.19
N ARG A 515 -60.98 -23.08 46.15
CA ARG A 515 -61.74 -24.31 45.84
C ARG A 515 -61.54 -25.39 46.92
N MET A 516 -60.31 -25.58 47.41
CA MET A 516 -60.03 -26.51 48.51
C MET A 516 -60.71 -26.08 49.81
N GLU A 517 -60.71 -24.78 50.13
CA GLU A 517 -61.47 -24.22 51.26
C GLU A 517 -62.98 -24.46 51.13
N VAL A 518 -63.56 -24.20 49.96
CA VAL A 518 -64.99 -24.44 49.70
C VAL A 518 -65.31 -25.94 49.75
N GLN A 519 -64.43 -26.81 49.28
CA GLN A 519 -64.57 -28.26 49.39
C GLN A 519 -64.51 -28.74 50.84
N ALA A 520 -63.55 -28.26 51.64
CA ALA A 520 -63.45 -28.58 53.07
C ALA A 520 -64.67 -28.08 53.85
N ASN A 521 -65.13 -26.85 53.58
CA ASN A 521 -66.38 -26.33 54.15
C ASN A 521 -67.60 -27.17 53.72
N SER A 522 -67.69 -27.60 52.46
CA SER A 522 -68.76 -28.49 51.98
C SER A 522 -68.73 -29.85 52.68
N GLN A 523 -67.55 -30.44 52.89
CA GLN A 523 -67.39 -31.67 53.68
C GLN A 523 -67.82 -31.47 55.14
N LEU A 524 -67.42 -30.37 55.78
CA LEU A 524 -67.83 -30.01 57.14
C LEU A 524 -69.35 -29.79 57.26
N PHE A 525 -69.99 -29.16 56.27
CA PHE A 525 -71.45 -29.05 56.23
C PHE A 525 -72.13 -30.40 56.00
N ARG A 526 -71.57 -31.30 55.18
CA ARG A 526 -72.07 -32.68 55.02
C ARG A 526 -71.97 -33.49 56.31
N LEU A 527 -70.87 -33.36 57.06
CA LEU A 527 -70.70 -33.99 58.37
C LEU A 527 -71.74 -33.47 59.36
N ARG A 528 -71.86 -32.14 59.56
CA ARG A 528 -72.90 -31.54 60.41
C ARG A 528 -74.30 -31.98 60.02
N LEU A 529 -74.62 -32.03 58.72
CA LEU A 529 -75.92 -32.48 58.23
C LEU A 529 -76.15 -33.99 58.45
N ASN A 530 -75.09 -34.80 58.49
CA ASN A 530 -75.17 -36.20 58.91
C ASN A 530 -75.38 -36.32 60.42
N ASP A 531 -74.73 -35.49 61.24
CA ASP A 531 -74.90 -35.46 62.69
C ASP A 531 -76.33 -35.02 63.09
N GLU A 532 -76.92 -34.05 62.38
CA GLU A 532 -78.33 -33.71 62.58
C GLU A 532 -79.28 -34.79 62.06
N ARG A 533 -78.89 -35.59 61.05
CA ARG A 533 -79.65 -36.78 60.62
C ARG A 533 -79.58 -37.91 61.65
N THR A 534 -78.44 -38.17 62.28
CA THR A 534 -78.32 -39.19 63.32
C THR A 534 -79.07 -38.77 64.58
N LYS A 535 -78.97 -37.49 65.01
CA LYS A 535 -79.82 -36.93 66.09
C LYS A 535 -81.32 -37.04 65.76
N LYS A 536 -81.74 -36.72 64.53
CA LYS A 536 -83.14 -36.91 64.11
C LYS A 536 -83.53 -38.39 64.15
N ALA A 537 -82.64 -39.31 63.80
CA ALA A 537 -82.89 -40.74 63.87
C ALA A 537 -83.01 -41.24 65.32
N THR A 538 -82.15 -40.80 66.26
CA THR A 538 -82.26 -41.17 67.67
C THR A 538 -83.51 -40.59 68.32
N ILE A 539 -83.86 -39.33 68.03
CA ILE A 539 -85.15 -38.75 68.46
C ILE A 539 -86.32 -39.54 67.88
N SER A 540 -86.23 -40.02 66.62
CA SER A 540 -87.27 -40.84 66.01
C SER A 540 -87.39 -42.23 66.63
N THR A 541 -86.28 -42.88 67.04
CA THR A 541 -86.34 -44.17 67.74
C THR A 541 -86.78 -44.00 69.19
N GLU A 542 -86.40 -42.90 69.87
CA GLU A 542 -86.95 -42.52 71.17
C GLU A 542 -88.47 -42.29 71.10
N LEU A 543 -88.96 -41.55 70.10
CA LEU A 543 -90.40 -41.39 69.87
C LEU A 543 -91.08 -42.73 69.62
N ALA A 544 -90.50 -43.64 68.83
CA ALA A 544 -91.03 -44.99 68.64
C ALA A 544 -91.03 -45.82 69.95
N MET A 545 -90.01 -45.67 70.81
CA MET A 545 -89.97 -46.29 72.14
C MET A 545 -91.00 -45.68 73.11
N ARG A 546 -91.28 -44.37 73.03
CA ARG A 546 -92.36 -43.71 73.78
C ARG A 546 -93.72 -44.17 73.30
N ILE A 547 -93.95 -44.22 71.98
CA ILE A 547 -95.19 -44.71 71.37
C ILE A 547 -95.45 -46.17 71.76
N THR A 548 -94.45 -47.06 71.64
CA THR A 548 -94.61 -48.48 72.05
C THR A 548 -94.76 -48.65 73.56
N LYS A 549 -94.24 -47.75 74.39
CA LYS A 549 -94.56 -47.72 75.84
C LYS A 549 -96.00 -47.25 76.09
N ILE A 550 -96.50 -46.29 75.31
CA ILE A 550 -97.89 -45.82 75.36
C ILE A 550 -98.85 -46.90 74.87
N THR A 551 -98.57 -47.63 73.79
CA THR A 551 -99.43 -48.74 73.33
C THR A 551 -99.41 -49.92 74.31
N LYS A 552 -98.26 -50.24 74.93
CA LYS A 552 -98.21 -51.23 76.03
C LYS A 552 -99.04 -50.79 77.24
N LEU A 553 -99.05 -49.50 77.58
CA LEU A 553 -99.94 -48.98 78.63
C LEU A 553 -101.42 -49.02 78.19
N LYS A 554 -101.73 -48.62 76.95
CA LYS A 554 -103.09 -48.69 76.38
C LYS A 554 -103.61 -50.13 76.41
N HIS A 555 -102.84 -51.10 75.92
CA HIS A 555 -103.17 -52.52 76.03
C HIS A 555 -103.30 -53.00 77.47
N ARG A 556 -102.50 -52.50 78.42
CA ARG A 556 -102.69 -52.82 79.85
C ARG A 556 -104.01 -52.26 80.39
N TYR A 557 -104.41 -51.05 80.01
CA TYR A 557 -105.72 -50.48 80.37
C TYR A 557 -106.88 -51.21 79.66
N GLU A 558 -106.72 -51.59 78.40
CA GLU A 558 -107.68 -52.39 77.64
C GLU A 558 -107.83 -53.79 78.25
N SER A 559 -106.73 -54.45 78.65
CA SER A 559 -106.79 -55.70 79.41
C SER A 559 -107.42 -55.53 80.79
N PHE A 560 -107.16 -54.44 81.52
CA PHE A 560 -107.86 -54.17 82.78
C PHE A 560 -109.36 -53.96 82.57
N ALA A 561 -109.77 -53.24 81.52
CA ALA A 561 -111.17 -53.06 81.17
C ALA A 561 -111.83 -54.37 80.71
N ILE A 562 -111.11 -55.22 79.96
CA ILE A 562 -111.57 -56.55 79.57
C ILE A 562 -111.73 -57.45 80.80
N ILE A 563 -110.78 -57.45 81.75
CA ILE A 563 -110.88 -58.21 83.01
C ILE A 563 -112.08 -57.74 83.85
N LEU A 564 -112.39 -56.44 83.84
CA LEU A 564 -113.59 -55.88 84.47
C LEU A 564 -114.89 -56.29 83.75
N ASN A 565 -114.79 -56.69 82.48
CA ASN A 565 -115.91 -57.04 81.59
C ASN A 565 -115.96 -58.56 81.28
N THR A 566 -115.25 -59.40 82.04
CA THR A 566 -115.23 -60.88 81.84
C THR A 566 -115.71 -61.66 83.06
N ASP A 567 -116.89 -61.30 83.56
CA ASP A 567 -117.85 -62.30 84.06
C ASP A 567 -119.16 -62.08 83.30
N LYS A 568 -119.57 -63.07 82.50
CA LYS A 568 -120.65 -62.93 81.52
C LYS A 568 -121.95 -63.57 82.01
N SER A 569 -122.94 -62.74 82.30
CA SER A 569 -124.35 -63.09 82.10
C SER A 569 -125.14 -61.86 81.65
N ASP A 570 -125.22 -61.73 80.32
CA ASP A 570 -126.10 -60.86 79.55
C ASP A 570 -125.95 -59.33 79.70
N GLU A 571 -126.61 -58.59 78.81
CA GLU A 571 -126.19 -57.25 78.38
C GLU A 571 -126.79 -56.09 79.23
N ASP A 572 -126.38 -54.87 78.86
CA ASP A 572 -126.59 -53.60 79.57
C ASP A 572 -125.86 -53.45 80.92
N ASN A 573 -125.88 -52.20 81.42
CA ASN A 573 -125.40 -51.74 82.73
C ASN A 573 -123.95 -51.22 82.85
N ILE A 574 -123.69 -50.09 82.16
CA ILE A 574 -122.84 -49.01 82.72
C ILE A 574 -123.33 -48.57 84.14
N LEU A 575 -124.58 -48.92 84.50
CA LEU A 575 -125.14 -48.80 85.83
C LEU A 575 -124.57 -49.78 86.89
N ALA A 576 -123.81 -50.83 86.54
CA ALA A 576 -123.57 -51.97 87.42
C ALA A 576 -123.02 -51.62 88.83
N GLN A 577 -122.01 -50.75 88.93
CA GLN A 577 -121.44 -50.40 90.24
C GLN A 577 -122.38 -49.48 91.05
N ALA A 578 -123.17 -48.63 90.40
CA ALA A 578 -124.24 -47.89 91.04
C ALA A 578 -125.39 -48.81 91.47
N GLN A 579 -125.73 -49.81 90.66
CA GLN A 579 -126.74 -50.82 90.95
C GLN A 579 -126.36 -51.72 92.12
N TYR A 580 -125.11 -52.09 92.35
CA TYR A 580 -124.76 -52.82 93.57
C TYR A 580 -124.93 -51.96 94.84
N VAL A 581 -124.68 -50.66 94.78
CA VAL A 581 -124.98 -49.72 95.89
C VAL A 581 -126.49 -49.49 96.04
N ILE A 582 -127.23 -49.32 94.95
CA ILE A 582 -128.69 -49.12 94.95
C ILE A 582 -129.43 -50.39 95.36
N LYS A 583 -128.98 -51.58 94.96
CA LYS A 583 -129.61 -52.87 95.25
C LYS A 583 -129.31 -53.36 96.67
N SER A 584 -128.14 -53.00 97.23
CA SER A 584 -127.88 -53.15 98.67
C SER A 584 -128.64 -52.10 99.50
N ALA A 585 -128.83 -50.89 99.00
CA ALA A 585 -129.74 -49.91 99.62
C ALA A 585 -131.21 -50.37 99.56
N GLN A 586 -131.69 -50.90 98.44
CA GLN A 586 -133.05 -51.44 98.27
C GLN A 586 -133.27 -52.67 99.13
N MET A 587 -132.34 -53.64 99.17
CA MET A 587 -132.43 -54.76 100.13
C MET A 587 -132.45 -54.27 101.58
N LYS A 588 -131.74 -53.18 101.92
CA LYS A 588 -131.79 -52.58 103.25
C LYS A 588 -133.11 -51.84 103.50
N GLU A 589 -133.68 -51.18 102.49
CA GLU A 589 -134.98 -50.48 102.58
C GLU A 589 -136.15 -51.47 102.64
N ASP A 590 -136.07 -52.60 101.95
CA ASP A 590 -137.08 -53.66 101.98
C ASP A 590 -136.95 -54.53 103.24
N LEU A 591 -135.73 -54.73 103.77
CA LEU A 591 -135.53 -55.25 105.12
C LEU A 591 -136.02 -54.27 106.20
N LEU A 592 -135.92 -52.95 105.97
CA LEU A 592 -136.52 -51.96 106.84
C LEU A 592 -138.05 -51.99 106.74
N LYS A 593 -138.66 -52.09 105.56
CA LYS A 593 -140.13 -52.26 105.42
C LYS A 593 -140.64 -53.58 106.00
N GLN A 594 -139.86 -54.66 105.92
CA GLN A 594 -140.15 -55.91 106.63
C GLN A 594 -139.97 -55.72 108.15
N GLY A 595 -138.99 -54.92 108.57
CA GLY A 595 -138.86 -54.37 109.92
C GLY A 595 -140.12 -53.63 110.35
N ASP A 596 -140.53 -52.56 109.67
CA ASP A 596 -141.74 -51.77 109.91
C ASP A 596 -143.03 -52.63 109.91
N GLN A 597 -143.10 -53.67 109.09
CA GLN A 597 -144.23 -54.62 109.09
C GLN A 597 -144.21 -55.55 110.30
N LEU A 598 -143.04 -56.06 110.70
CA LEU A 598 -142.87 -56.81 111.94
C LEU A 598 -143.06 -55.92 113.16
N GLU A 599 -142.66 -54.66 113.11
CA GLU A 599 -142.81 -53.66 114.16
C GLU A 599 -144.27 -53.18 114.25
N ALA A 600 -145.00 -53.09 113.14
CA ALA A 600 -146.45 -52.89 113.14
C ALA A 600 -147.22 -54.14 113.64
N LEU A 601 -146.69 -55.35 113.45
CA LEU A 601 -147.19 -56.58 114.07
C LEU A 601 -146.86 -56.62 115.57
N VAL A 602 -145.67 -56.16 115.98
CA VAL A 602 -145.31 -55.96 117.39
C VAL A 602 -146.19 -54.91 118.03
N ILE A 603 -146.44 -53.75 117.40
CA ILE A 603 -147.35 -52.71 117.91
C ILE A 603 -148.80 -53.23 117.99
N LYS A 604 -149.23 -54.12 117.10
CA LYS A 604 -150.51 -54.84 117.28
C LYS A 604 -150.47 -55.79 118.48
N ALA A 605 -149.44 -56.62 118.58
CA ALA A 605 -149.25 -57.52 119.72
C ALA A 605 -149.04 -56.77 121.05
N GLU A 606 -148.49 -55.54 121.04
CA GLU A 606 -148.35 -54.64 122.19
C GLU A 606 -149.66 -53.94 122.55
N ASN A 607 -150.52 -53.64 121.56
CA ASN A 607 -151.86 -53.14 121.84
C ASN A 607 -152.80 -54.27 122.29
N GLU A 608 -152.62 -55.49 121.81
CA GLU A 608 -153.26 -56.71 122.33
C GLU A 608 -152.72 -57.04 123.72
N LEU A 609 -151.41 -56.93 123.96
CA LEU A 609 -150.81 -57.03 125.29
C LEU A 609 -151.22 -55.88 126.21
N ARG A 610 -151.53 -54.68 125.71
CA ARG A 610 -152.12 -53.59 126.51
C ARG A 610 -153.61 -53.78 126.74
N ALA A 611 -154.34 -54.43 125.85
CA ALA A 611 -155.72 -54.85 126.10
C ALA A 611 -155.76 -55.95 127.17
N LEU A 612 -154.88 -56.96 127.04
CA LEU A 612 -154.63 -57.98 128.06
C LEU A 612 -154.05 -57.38 129.34
N GLU A 613 -153.21 -56.36 129.28
CA GLU A 613 -152.69 -55.67 130.46
C GLU A 613 -153.76 -54.79 131.11
N ASN A 614 -154.74 -54.28 130.36
CA ASN A 614 -155.93 -53.65 130.93
C ASN A 614 -156.84 -54.69 131.61
N THR A 615 -157.07 -55.88 131.03
CA THR A 615 -157.81 -56.95 131.74
C THR A 615 -157.03 -57.47 132.96
N VAL A 616 -155.70 -57.57 132.85
CA VAL A 616 -154.79 -57.86 133.96
C VAL A 616 -154.67 -56.68 134.93
N GLN A 617 -154.95 -55.43 134.54
CA GLN A 617 -155.04 -54.28 135.45
C GLN A 617 -156.39 -54.28 136.18
N ILE A 618 -157.48 -54.69 135.55
CA ILE A 618 -158.75 -54.96 136.26
C ILE A 618 -158.55 -56.12 137.24
N LEU A 619 -157.88 -57.21 136.85
CA LEU A 619 -157.51 -58.30 137.75
C LEU A 619 -156.49 -57.88 138.82
N LYS A 620 -155.52 -56.99 138.52
CA LYS A 620 -154.58 -56.39 139.48
C LYS A 620 -155.26 -55.34 140.36
N TRP A 621 -156.38 -54.74 139.96
CA TRP A 621 -157.16 -53.80 140.79
C TRP A 621 -158.00 -54.60 141.79
N ASN A 622 -158.71 -55.62 141.32
CA ASN A 622 -159.35 -56.64 142.17
C ASN A 622 -158.32 -57.29 143.14
N ASN A 623 -157.10 -57.57 142.68
CA ASN A 623 -156.01 -58.05 143.54
C ASN A 623 -155.27 -56.94 144.31
N MET A 624 -155.41 -55.66 143.99
CA MET A 624 -154.88 -54.53 144.78
C MET A 624 -155.83 -54.15 145.91
N ASP A 625 -157.13 -54.41 145.79
CA ASP A 625 -158.02 -54.39 146.94
C ASP A 625 -157.68 -55.52 147.93
N VAL A 626 -157.12 -56.64 147.45
CA VAL A 626 -156.46 -57.65 148.31
C VAL A 626 -155.05 -57.19 148.76
N LYS A 627 -154.25 -56.55 147.90
CA LYS A 627 -152.86 -56.13 148.23
C LYS A 627 -152.71 -54.82 149.00
N LYS A 628 -153.77 -54.03 149.18
CA LYS A 628 -153.85 -52.91 150.15
C LYS A 628 -153.61 -53.37 151.61
N ALA A 629 -153.39 -54.67 151.83
CA ALA A 629 -152.93 -55.24 153.09
C ALA A 629 -151.45 -54.92 153.49
N CYS A 630 -150.45 -54.94 152.59
CA CYS A 630 -149.00 -54.94 152.97
C CYS A 630 -148.01 -54.32 151.93
N ASP A 631 -146.88 -53.68 152.35
CA ASP A 631 -145.92 -52.92 151.48
C ASP A 631 -144.48 -52.61 152.08
N LYS A 632 -143.39 -52.32 151.27
CA LYS A 632 -142.10 -51.52 151.51
C LYS A 632 -140.75 -51.81 150.71
N LEU A 633 -140.13 -50.80 150.02
CA LEU A 633 -138.66 -50.35 149.85
C LEU A 633 -137.53 -51.28 149.18
N ASN A 634 -136.25 -50.94 148.76
CA ASN A 634 -135.31 -49.75 148.69
C ASN A 634 -134.22 -49.74 147.49
N LYS A 635 -132.92 -49.26 147.62
CA LYS A 635 -131.90 -48.94 146.52
C LYS A 635 -130.34 -48.98 146.84
N SER A 636 -129.40 -49.09 145.85
CA SER A 636 -128.18 -48.20 145.56
C SER A 636 -126.97 -48.74 144.70
N SER A 637 -126.32 -47.88 143.86
CA SER A 637 -124.93 -47.91 143.26
C SER A 637 -124.51 -49.02 142.24
N PRO A 638 -123.31 -49.03 141.56
CA PRO A 638 -122.24 -48.01 141.22
C PRO A 638 -121.71 -48.03 139.72
N GLU A 639 -120.79 -47.13 139.23
CA GLU A 639 -120.28 -47.21 137.80
C GLU A 639 -118.94 -46.56 137.30
N ILE A 640 -118.20 -45.68 138.03
CA ILE A 640 -117.22 -44.72 137.41
C ILE A 640 -115.80 -45.28 137.02
N CYS A 641 -115.45 -46.53 137.32
CA CYS A 641 -114.05 -46.98 137.45
C CYS A 641 -113.37 -47.57 136.18
N GLU A 642 -113.91 -47.36 134.98
CA GLU A 642 -113.40 -48.03 133.76
C GLU A 642 -112.51 -47.17 132.84
N MET A 643 -112.59 -45.83 132.95
CA MET A 643 -111.93 -44.92 132.00
C MET A 643 -110.40 -44.99 132.04
N GLU A 644 -109.79 -45.09 133.24
CA GLU A 644 -108.33 -44.99 133.42
C GLU A 644 -107.55 -46.14 132.74
N LYS A 645 -108.18 -47.30 132.55
CA LYS A 645 -107.52 -48.52 132.01
C LYS A 645 -107.17 -48.42 130.53
N LEU A 646 -107.80 -47.50 129.78
CA LEU A 646 -107.59 -47.39 128.33
C LEU A 646 -106.34 -46.58 127.94
N GLU A 647 -105.84 -45.69 128.80
CA GLU A 647 -104.65 -44.88 128.48
C GLU A 647 -103.34 -45.67 128.56
N GLU A 648 -103.24 -46.67 129.44
CA GLU A 648 -102.03 -47.49 129.58
C GLU A 648 -101.70 -48.27 128.29
N HIS A 649 -102.73 -48.77 127.60
CA HIS A 649 -102.58 -49.55 126.37
C HIS A 649 -101.91 -48.77 125.23
N LEU A 650 -102.06 -47.44 125.15
CA LEU A 650 -101.42 -46.64 124.11
C LEU A 650 -99.91 -46.55 124.27
N ARG A 651 -99.38 -46.58 125.51
CA ARG A 651 -97.94 -46.50 125.78
C ARG A 651 -97.19 -47.77 125.35
N ALA A 652 -97.83 -48.93 125.45
CA ALA A 652 -97.23 -50.21 125.05
C ALA A 652 -96.95 -50.30 123.53
N ILE A 653 -97.77 -49.64 122.70
CA ILE A 653 -97.64 -49.67 121.23
C ILE A 653 -96.40 -48.90 120.76
N THR A 654 -96.07 -47.77 121.42
CA THR A 654 -94.91 -46.95 121.04
C THR A 654 -93.57 -47.65 121.21
N GLU A 655 -93.42 -48.56 122.18
CA GLU A 655 -92.17 -49.29 122.40
C GLU A 655 -91.89 -50.31 121.26
N GLN A 656 -92.92 -50.96 120.73
CA GLN A 656 -92.78 -51.93 119.63
C GLN A 656 -92.26 -51.29 118.34
N VAL A 657 -92.62 -50.04 118.05
CA VAL A 657 -92.15 -49.29 116.88
C VAL A 657 -90.63 -49.04 116.97
N ARG A 658 -90.10 -48.87 118.18
CA ARG A 658 -88.67 -48.64 118.44
C ARG A 658 -87.81 -49.85 118.11
N ILE A 659 -88.31 -51.06 118.38
CA ILE A 659 -87.65 -52.33 118.05
C ILE A 659 -87.62 -52.55 116.52
N ARG A 660 -88.76 -52.35 115.83
CA ARG A 660 -88.86 -52.49 114.37
C ARG A 660 -87.89 -51.57 113.60
N ARG A 661 -87.52 -50.42 114.15
CA ARG A 661 -86.53 -49.49 113.56
C ARG A 661 -85.06 -49.94 113.65
N LYS A 662 -84.69 -50.88 114.54
CA LYS A 662 -83.34 -51.46 114.55
C LYS A 662 -83.15 -52.45 113.40
N ILE A 663 -84.10 -53.38 113.24
CA ILE A 663 -84.10 -54.44 112.23
C ILE A 663 -83.90 -53.87 110.80
N LEU A 664 -84.48 -52.70 110.53
CA LEU A 664 -84.35 -52.02 109.22
C LEU A 664 -82.93 -51.54 108.87
N LYS A 665 -82.01 -51.38 109.84
CA LYS A 665 -80.59 -51.07 109.55
C LYS A 665 -79.79 -52.33 109.23
N ASP A 666 -80.03 -53.41 109.97
CA ASP A 666 -79.32 -54.69 109.75
C ASP A 666 -79.64 -55.32 108.38
N PHE A 667 -80.70 -54.84 107.71
CA PHE A 667 -81.04 -55.16 106.32
C PHE A 667 -80.40 -54.23 105.28
N THR A 668 -80.17 -52.94 105.55
CA THR A 668 -79.51 -52.06 104.57
C THR A 668 -78.05 -52.45 104.34
N ASP A 669 -77.36 -52.84 105.41
CA ASP A 669 -75.93 -53.10 105.35
C ASP A 669 -75.60 -54.43 104.64
N LYS A 670 -76.58 -55.33 104.51
CA LYS A 670 -76.49 -56.58 103.74
C LYS A 670 -76.75 -56.43 102.24
N ASN A 671 -77.46 -55.37 101.82
CA ASN A 671 -77.64 -55.08 100.39
C ASN A 671 -76.40 -54.39 99.80
N ASN A 672 -75.67 -53.61 100.61
CA ASN A 672 -74.46 -52.90 100.18
C ASN A 672 -73.30 -53.86 99.86
N SER A 673 -73.17 -54.98 100.59
CA SER A 673 -72.12 -55.98 100.35
C SER A 673 -72.38 -56.84 99.11
N THR A 674 -73.64 -57.09 98.73
CA THR A 674 -73.96 -57.77 97.46
C THR A 674 -73.62 -56.91 96.24
N SER A 675 -73.94 -55.61 96.26
CA SER A 675 -73.64 -54.72 95.12
C SER A 675 -72.14 -54.52 94.84
N GLN A 676 -71.25 -54.84 95.79
CA GLN A 676 -69.80 -54.81 95.57
C GLN A 676 -69.26 -56.05 94.84
N SER A 677 -70.01 -57.16 94.82
CA SER A 677 -69.61 -58.39 94.10
C SER A 677 -69.81 -58.26 92.59
N ASP A 678 -70.94 -57.70 92.16
CA ASP A 678 -71.31 -57.66 90.74
C ASP A 678 -70.41 -56.70 89.93
N LEU A 679 -70.02 -55.58 90.55
CA LEU A 679 -69.07 -54.62 89.97
C LEU A 679 -67.67 -55.21 89.73
N ALA A 680 -67.26 -56.23 90.49
CA ALA A 680 -65.95 -56.87 90.30
C ALA A 680 -65.90 -57.71 89.02
N TYR A 681 -66.96 -58.47 88.74
CA TYR A 681 -67.08 -59.30 87.54
C TYR A 681 -67.11 -58.48 86.25
N GLU A 682 -67.77 -57.32 86.25
CA GLU A 682 -67.87 -56.46 85.06
C GLU A 682 -66.52 -55.81 84.70
N ILE A 683 -65.69 -55.48 85.70
CA ILE A 683 -64.32 -54.98 85.53
C ILE A 683 -63.39 -56.07 84.93
N GLU A 684 -63.53 -57.32 85.37
CA GLU A 684 -62.70 -58.43 84.85
C GLU A 684 -62.99 -58.72 83.37
N GLN A 685 -64.26 -58.69 82.96
CA GLN A 685 -64.63 -58.80 81.53
C GLN A 685 -64.09 -57.63 80.70
N LEU A 686 -64.16 -56.40 81.19
CA LEU A 686 -63.58 -55.24 80.49
C LEU A 686 -62.07 -55.39 80.28
N ASN A 687 -61.33 -55.88 81.28
CA ASN A 687 -59.89 -56.14 81.16
C ASN A 687 -59.58 -57.19 80.07
N LEU A 688 -60.37 -58.27 79.98
CA LEU A 688 -60.25 -59.27 78.91
C LEU A 688 -60.56 -58.71 77.50
N THR A 689 -61.43 -57.71 77.37
CA THR A 689 -61.61 -57.03 76.06
C THR A 689 -60.46 -56.07 75.72
N ASN A 690 -59.84 -55.44 76.72
CA ASN A 690 -58.72 -54.51 76.52
C ASN A 690 -57.42 -55.22 76.17
N THR A 691 -57.12 -56.39 76.75
CA THR A 691 -55.96 -57.20 76.33
C THR A 691 -56.10 -57.66 74.87
N ASN A 692 -57.30 -58.07 74.44
CA ASN A 692 -57.57 -58.41 73.05
C ASN A 692 -57.42 -57.22 72.09
N LYS A 693 -57.89 -56.01 72.48
CA LYS A 693 -57.66 -54.78 71.70
C LYS A 693 -56.16 -54.46 71.57
N CYS A 694 -55.42 -54.53 72.67
CA CYS A 694 -53.96 -54.37 72.67
C CYS A 694 -53.27 -55.39 71.74
N HIS A 695 -53.74 -56.63 71.71
CA HIS A 695 -53.20 -57.67 70.81
C HIS A 695 -53.52 -57.44 69.32
N ILE A 696 -54.59 -56.72 69.00
CA ILE A 696 -54.89 -56.26 67.62
C ILE A 696 -54.05 -55.03 67.28
N GLN A 697 -53.92 -54.07 68.20
CA GLN A 697 -53.08 -52.89 68.03
C GLN A 697 -51.61 -53.27 67.77
N ASN A 698 -51.05 -54.19 68.56
CA ASN A 698 -49.69 -54.70 68.38
C ASN A 698 -49.48 -55.51 67.07
N LYS A 699 -50.54 -55.88 66.36
CA LYS A 699 -50.46 -56.44 64.99
C LYS A 699 -50.44 -55.32 63.95
N LEU A 700 -51.33 -54.35 64.07
CA LEU A 700 -51.38 -53.17 63.20
C LEU A 700 -50.08 -52.35 63.28
N GLU A 701 -49.50 -52.19 64.47
CA GLU A 701 -48.19 -51.53 64.65
C GLU A 701 -47.06 -52.28 63.93
N LYS A 702 -47.06 -53.62 63.97
CA LYS A 702 -46.09 -54.45 63.22
C LYS A 702 -46.32 -54.45 61.72
N GLU A 703 -47.56 -54.28 61.26
CA GLU A 703 -47.86 -54.05 59.85
C GLU A 703 -47.37 -52.67 59.42
N ILE A 704 -47.57 -51.64 60.24
CA ILE A 704 -47.04 -50.28 60.05
C ILE A 704 -45.50 -50.28 59.99
N GLU A 705 -44.80 -51.01 60.86
CA GLU A 705 -43.34 -51.21 60.76
C GLU A 705 -42.93 -51.92 59.46
N GLN A 706 -43.72 -52.90 58.99
CA GLN A 706 -43.48 -53.55 57.69
C GLN A 706 -43.74 -52.63 56.50
N TYR A 707 -44.65 -51.65 56.61
CA TYR A 707 -44.82 -50.61 55.59
C TYR A 707 -43.70 -49.56 55.66
N HIS A 708 -43.29 -49.12 56.85
CA HIS A 708 -42.13 -48.21 57.00
C HIS A 708 -40.83 -48.83 56.49
N THR A 709 -40.58 -50.12 56.72
CA THR A 709 -39.39 -50.80 56.17
C THR A 709 -39.46 -51.03 54.65
N LYS A 710 -40.67 -51.15 54.06
CA LYS A 710 -40.86 -51.11 52.60
C LYS A 710 -40.60 -49.71 52.03
N ILE A 711 -41.11 -48.66 52.68
CA ILE A 711 -40.88 -47.25 52.31
C ILE A 711 -39.39 -46.91 52.40
N ALA A 712 -38.71 -47.25 53.50
CA ALA A 712 -37.27 -47.01 53.66
C ALA A 712 -36.41 -47.70 52.59
N ARG A 713 -36.83 -48.88 52.08
CA ARG A 713 -36.17 -49.55 50.94
C ARG A 713 -36.44 -48.81 49.62
N ALA A 714 -37.65 -48.30 49.41
CA ALA A 714 -37.96 -47.45 48.27
C ALA A 714 -37.16 -46.13 48.30
N ASP A 715 -37.05 -45.48 49.47
CA ASP A 715 -36.24 -44.28 49.66
C ASP A 715 -34.73 -44.54 49.44
N GLN A 716 -34.23 -45.71 49.81
CA GLN A 716 -32.84 -46.12 49.51
C GLN A 716 -32.61 -46.32 48.01
N LEU A 717 -33.59 -46.87 47.27
CA LEU A 717 -33.54 -46.95 45.80
C LEU A 717 -33.61 -45.54 45.18
N ILE A 718 -34.54 -44.69 45.63
CA ILE A 718 -34.66 -43.29 45.16
C ILE A 718 -33.37 -42.51 45.44
N LYS A 719 -32.70 -42.73 46.58
CA LYS A 719 -31.38 -42.11 46.85
C LYS A 719 -30.30 -42.60 45.89
N ARG A 720 -30.23 -43.90 45.57
CA ARG A 720 -29.30 -44.41 44.54
C ARG A 720 -29.58 -43.82 43.17
N TYR A 721 -30.85 -43.71 42.77
CA TYR A 721 -31.22 -43.06 41.51
C TYR A 721 -30.91 -41.56 41.49
N ARG A 722 -31.02 -40.85 42.63
CA ARG A 722 -30.58 -39.45 42.72
C ARG A 722 -29.06 -39.32 42.60
N GLN A 723 -28.30 -40.15 43.29
CA GLN A 723 -26.83 -40.14 43.20
C GLN A 723 -26.37 -40.39 41.76
N SER A 724 -26.92 -41.40 41.07
CA SER A 724 -26.59 -41.61 39.66
C SER A 724 -27.07 -40.49 38.72
N PHE A 725 -28.05 -39.67 39.11
CA PHE A 725 -28.42 -38.46 38.38
C PHE A 725 -27.46 -37.28 38.67
N GLU A 726 -27.00 -37.14 39.91
CA GLU A 726 -26.01 -36.12 40.31
C GLU A 726 -24.64 -36.41 39.69
N ASP A 727 -24.21 -37.67 39.63
CA ASP A 727 -22.98 -38.10 38.96
C ASP A 727 -23.03 -37.77 37.45
N ILE A 728 -24.13 -38.14 36.75
CA ILE A 728 -24.34 -37.79 35.34
C ILE A 728 -24.34 -36.27 35.12
N GLN A 729 -24.88 -35.49 36.07
CA GLN A 729 -24.92 -34.03 35.96
C GLN A 729 -23.55 -33.38 36.20
N GLN A 730 -22.66 -34.01 37.00
CA GLN A 730 -21.26 -33.61 37.11
C GLN A 730 -20.45 -34.01 35.87
N ASP A 731 -20.63 -35.22 35.33
CA ASP A 731 -19.95 -35.66 34.10
C ASP A 731 -20.29 -34.75 32.91
N ILE A 732 -21.55 -34.32 32.76
CA ILE A 732 -21.95 -33.36 31.72
C ILE A 732 -21.23 -32.00 31.91
N PHE A 733 -21.13 -31.50 33.14
CA PHE A 733 -20.43 -30.25 33.44
C PHE A 733 -18.91 -30.36 33.22
N ASP A 734 -18.28 -31.48 33.58
CA ASP A 734 -16.83 -31.69 33.37
C ASP A 734 -16.51 -31.99 31.90
N ILE A 735 -17.43 -32.59 31.15
CA ILE A 735 -17.37 -32.68 29.68
C ILE A 735 -17.47 -31.30 29.04
N ASP A 736 -18.42 -30.44 29.43
CA ASP A 736 -18.51 -29.07 28.90
C ASP A 736 -17.28 -28.23 29.29
N ILE A 737 -16.76 -28.36 30.50
CA ILE A 737 -15.53 -27.68 30.94
C ILE A 737 -14.30 -28.22 30.19
N ARG A 738 -14.24 -29.53 29.85
CA ARG A 738 -13.19 -30.08 28.98
C ARG A 738 -13.34 -29.61 27.54
N LEU A 739 -14.54 -29.57 26.99
CA LEU A 739 -14.82 -29.05 25.65
C LEU A 739 -14.46 -27.57 25.56
N GLN A 740 -14.82 -26.74 26.54
CA GLN A 740 -14.41 -25.33 26.60
C GLN A 740 -12.89 -25.18 26.76
N ARG A 741 -12.23 -26.01 27.58
CA ARG A 741 -10.75 -26.03 27.67
C ARG A 741 -10.10 -26.51 26.37
N GLU A 742 -10.74 -27.39 25.61
CA GLU A 742 -10.27 -27.82 24.29
C GLU A 742 -10.53 -26.77 23.20
N THR A 743 -11.68 -26.09 23.18
CA THR A 743 -11.92 -24.98 22.24
C THR A 743 -10.98 -23.84 22.54
N ASN A 744 -10.75 -23.50 23.81
CA ASN A 744 -9.79 -22.46 24.18
C ASN A 744 -8.37 -22.86 23.78
N LYS A 745 -7.94 -24.11 24.02
CA LYS A 745 -6.64 -24.60 23.51
C LYS A 745 -6.55 -24.61 21.97
N LYS A 746 -7.63 -24.90 21.25
CA LYS A 746 -7.67 -24.85 19.78
C LYS A 746 -7.61 -23.40 19.29
N ILE A 747 -8.25 -22.46 19.98
CA ILE A 747 -8.17 -21.01 19.72
C ILE A 747 -6.77 -20.47 20.06
N GLU A 748 -6.17 -20.87 21.19
CA GLU A 748 -4.78 -20.56 21.56
C GLU A 748 -3.81 -21.08 20.49
N GLN A 749 -3.97 -22.32 20.04
CA GLN A 749 -3.15 -22.91 18.96
C GLN A 749 -3.38 -22.22 17.61
N GLN A 750 -4.61 -21.81 17.30
CA GLN A 750 -4.92 -21.04 16.09
C GLN A 750 -4.30 -19.64 16.16
N LEU A 751 -4.39 -18.93 17.29
CA LEU A 751 -3.76 -17.63 17.51
C LEU A 751 -2.23 -17.72 17.43
N VAL A 752 -1.62 -18.75 18.05
CA VAL A 752 -0.17 -19.01 17.92
C VAL A 752 0.20 -19.32 16.47
N SER A 753 -0.61 -20.10 15.73
CA SER A 753 -0.36 -20.32 14.29
C SER A 753 -0.50 -19.05 13.46
N LEU A 754 -1.47 -18.18 13.78
CA LEU A 754 -1.68 -16.90 13.09
C LEU A 754 -0.49 -15.96 13.32
N CYS A 755 -0.04 -15.81 14.57
CA CYS A 755 1.17 -15.06 14.90
C CYS A 755 2.42 -15.60 14.18
N LEU A 756 2.56 -16.92 14.05
CA LEU A 756 3.65 -17.55 13.28
C LEU A 756 3.52 -17.34 11.76
N THR A 757 2.30 -17.21 11.21
CA THR A 757 2.10 -16.92 9.77
C THR A 757 2.22 -15.45 9.40
N ILE A 758 2.09 -14.51 10.35
CA ILE A 758 2.12 -13.07 10.08
C ILE A 758 3.56 -12.52 10.10
N GLY A 759 4.49 -13.14 10.82
CA GLY A 759 5.94 -12.85 10.74
C GLY A 759 6.42 -11.59 11.47
N ASP A 760 5.53 -10.75 11.98
CA ASP A 760 5.88 -9.53 12.72
C ASP A 760 6.20 -9.78 14.20
N ASN A 761 7.49 -9.82 14.54
CA ASN A 761 7.98 -9.92 15.93
C ASN A 761 7.41 -8.82 16.86
N ASN A 762 7.02 -7.67 16.31
CA ASN A 762 6.43 -6.57 17.08
C ASN A 762 5.01 -6.89 17.60
N LEU A 763 4.22 -7.64 16.85
CA LEU A 763 2.89 -8.08 17.29
C LEU A 763 2.98 -9.17 18.37
N ILE A 764 4.00 -10.05 18.29
CA ILE A 764 4.27 -11.07 19.30
C ILE A 764 4.59 -10.42 20.65
N ASN A 765 5.51 -9.45 20.68
CA ASN A 765 5.86 -8.70 21.89
C ASN A 765 4.66 -7.94 22.49
N ALA A 766 3.79 -7.36 21.66
CA ALA A 766 2.56 -6.70 22.11
C ALA A 766 1.55 -7.69 22.72
N PHE A 767 1.44 -8.90 22.15
CA PHE A 767 0.60 -9.98 22.72
C PHE A 767 1.15 -10.48 24.06
N GLU A 768 2.46 -10.69 24.19
CA GLU A 768 3.08 -11.09 25.46
C GLU A 768 2.83 -10.05 26.57
N GLN A 769 2.95 -8.74 26.25
CA GLN A 769 2.61 -7.66 27.20
C GLN A 769 1.13 -7.68 27.60
N LEU A 770 0.20 -7.73 26.65
CA LEU A 770 -1.24 -7.74 26.93
C LEU A 770 -1.71 -8.98 27.71
N THR A 771 -1.06 -10.14 27.53
CA THR A 771 -1.34 -11.35 28.32
C THR A 771 -0.71 -11.33 29.72
N ALA A 772 0.45 -10.69 29.88
CA ALA A 772 1.10 -10.50 31.17
C ALA A 772 0.29 -9.56 32.09
N ASP A 773 -0.25 -8.47 31.54
CA ASP A 773 -1.10 -7.51 32.27
C ASP A 773 -2.43 -8.12 32.76
N GLN A 774 -2.90 -9.21 32.11
CA GLN A 774 -4.05 -10.00 32.56
C GLN A 774 -3.68 -11.24 33.40
N GLY A 775 -2.40 -11.40 33.76
CA GLY A 775 -1.91 -12.42 34.69
C GLY A 775 -1.66 -13.82 34.08
N PHE A 776 -1.80 -13.99 32.77
CA PHE A 776 -1.58 -15.28 32.11
C PHE A 776 -0.13 -15.43 31.64
N LYS A 777 0.65 -16.27 32.34
CA LYS A 777 2.04 -16.58 31.96
C LYS A 777 2.10 -17.64 30.86
N ILE A 778 2.16 -17.21 29.61
CA ILE A 778 2.45 -18.05 28.45
C ILE A 778 3.92 -17.82 28.06
N THR A 779 4.75 -18.87 28.05
CA THR A 779 6.16 -18.79 27.61
C THR A 779 6.35 -19.56 26.32
N ILE A 780 6.55 -18.85 25.21
CA ILE A 780 6.82 -19.48 23.92
C ILE A 780 8.29 -19.93 23.88
N LYS A 781 8.54 -21.21 23.57
CA LYS A 781 9.88 -21.74 23.25
C LYS A 781 9.88 -22.33 21.85
N PRO A 782 10.87 -22.00 20.99
CA PRO A 782 11.01 -22.63 19.69
C PRO A 782 11.44 -24.09 19.86
N LEU A 783 10.77 -25.02 19.16
CA LEU A 783 11.04 -26.45 19.28
C LEU A 783 12.04 -26.93 18.23
N SER A 784 13.33 -26.82 18.54
CA SER A 784 14.40 -27.42 17.73
C SER A 784 14.44 -28.95 17.90
N SER A 785 14.42 -29.66 16.76
CA SER A 785 14.80 -31.07 16.54
C SER A 785 15.33 -31.90 17.73
N GLN A 786 14.70 -33.05 18.00
CA GLN A 786 15.31 -34.37 17.77
C GLN A 786 14.35 -35.54 18.04
N LEU A 787 14.44 -36.59 17.21
CA LEU A 787 13.90 -37.92 17.49
C LEU A 787 14.88 -38.70 18.38
N LYS A 788 14.42 -39.27 19.49
CA LYS A 788 15.02 -40.47 20.09
C LYS A 788 13.96 -41.40 20.65
N PHE A 789 14.06 -42.68 20.27
CA PHE A 789 13.50 -43.80 21.03
C PHE A 789 14.24 -43.94 22.36
N GLU A 790 13.56 -44.40 23.40
CA GLU A 790 14.18 -45.33 24.34
C GLU A 790 13.13 -46.29 24.93
N ASN A 791 13.46 -47.58 24.98
CA ASN A 791 12.59 -48.62 25.52
C ASN A 791 12.80 -48.79 27.02
N LYS A 792 11.74 -49.14 27.76
CA LYS A 792 11.82 -50.01 28.95
C LYS A 792 10.55 -50.84 29.08
N SER A 793 10.68 -52.03 29.65
CA SER A 793 9.86 -53.18 29.27
C SER A 793 9.42 -54.04 30.45
N SER A 794 8.17 -54.51 30.40
CA SER A 794 7.65 -55.69 31.11
C SER A 794 7.65 -55.60 32.67
N SER A 795 6.93 -56.43 33.42
CA SER A 795 6.33 -57.74 33.10
C SER A 795 5.15 -58.09 34.02
N SER A 796 4.27 -59.00 33.55
CA SER A 796 3.40 -59.91 34.34
C SER A 796 2.35 -59.28 35.28
N SER A 797 1.29 -59.99 35.70
CA SER A 797 0.96 -61.42 35.59
C SER A 797 -0.47 -61.67 35.07
N SER A 798 -0.90 -62.93 34.98
CA SER A 798 -2.08 -63.35 34.23
C SER A 798 -2.86 -64.49 34.92
N LEU A 799 -4.15 -64.63 34.53
CA LEU A 799 -5.05 -65.74 34.87
C LEU A 799 -5.47 -65.76 36.37
N SER A 800 -6.56 -66.40 36.79
CA SER A 800 -7.49 -67.32 36.10
C SER A 800 -8.94 -67.09 36.55
N ASN A 801 -9.91 -67.76 35.90
CA ASN A 801 -11.33 -67.73 36.29
C ASN A 801 -11.97 -69.09 35.95
N ASN A 802 -12.59 -69.78 36.92
CA ASN A 802 -13.54 -70.88 36.67
C ASN A 802 -14.29 -71.37 37.93
N ASN A 803 -15.61 -71.45 37.80
CA ASN A 803 -16.63 -72.25 38.50
C ASN A 803 -16.21 -73.25 39.61
N PHE A 804 -16.89 -73.22 40.76
CA PHE A 804 -18.00 -74.15 41.12
C PHE A 804 -18.60 -73.85 42.52
N THR A 805 -19.85 -74.24 42.75
CA THR A 805 -20.56 -74.31 44.05
C THR A 805 -20.54 -75.77 44.58
N PRO A 806 -20.97 -76.15 45.83
CA PRO A 806 -21.77 -75.40 46.83
C PRO A 806 -21.42 -75.63 48.35
N ASN A 807 -22.32 -75.13 49.22
CA ASN A 807 -22.76 -75.66 50.54
C ASN A 807 -22.08 -75.39 51.91
N ILE A 808 -22.81 -74.63 52.75
CA ILE A 808 -23.32 -74.93 54.13
C ILE A 808 -22.33 -74.97 55.35
N VAL A 809 -22.88 -74.63 56.54
CA VAL A 809 -22.32 -74.57 57.92
C VAL A 809 -21.55 -73.26 58.22
N ASN A 810 -21.96 -72.27 59.05
CA ASN A 810 -22.77 -72.13 60.29
C ASN A 810 -21.89 -72.01 61.57
N ILE A 811 -22.40 -71.31 62.62
CA ILE A 811 -21.75 -70.89 63.89
C ILE A 811 -20.80 -69.67 63.69
N SER A 812 -20.88 -68.48 64.33
CA SER A 812 -21.62 -67.87 65.47
C SER A 812 -20.80 -67.64 66.76
N ILE A 813 -21.14 -66.54 67.47
CA ILE A 813 -20.79 -66.16 68.87
C ILE A 813 -19.49 -65.36 69.11
N ASP A 814 -19.68 -64.05 69.26
CA ASP A 814 -19.26 -63.14 70.35
C ASP A 814 -18.05 -63.43 71.26
N SER A 815 -17.22 -62.40 71.44
CA SER A 815 -16.90 -61.81 72.76
C SER A 815 -16.26 -60.43 72.52
N SER A 816 -16.86 -59.30 72.93
CA SER A 816 -16.81 -58.73 74.29
C SER A 816 -15.40 -58.67 74.87
N SER A 817 -14.87 -57.60 75.44
CA SER A 817 -15.29 -56.21 75.71
C SER A 817 -14.20 -55.66 76.67
N LYS A 818 -14.14 -54.34 76.91
CA LYS A 818 -13.24 -53.71 77.92
C LYS A 818 -11.73 -53.82 77.59
N SER A 819 -10.84 -52.96 78.09
CA SER A 819 -11.04 -51.57 78.54
C SER A 819 -9.69 -50.86 78.69
N SER A 820 -9.61 -49.63 78.16
CA SER A 820 -8.95 -48.44 78.76
C SER A 820 -7.47 -48.46 79.17
N ASN A 821 -6.88 -47.26 79.00
CA ASN A 821 -5.78 -46.67 79.78
C ASN A 821 -4.32 -46.98 79.43
N LYS A 822 -3.75 -45.97 78.75
CA LYS A 822 -2.57 -45.17 79.17
C LYS A 822 -1.15 -45.65 78.80
N SER A 823 -0.50 -44.76 78.04
CA SER A 823 0.91 -44.34 78.13
C SER A 823 2.01 -45.41 78.13
N ALA A 824 2.69 -45.52 76.99
CA ALA A 824 3.86 -44.65 76.76
C ALA A 824 3.67 -43.88 75.44
#